data_AF-A0A8S0UJZ0-F1
#
_entry.id   AF-A0A8S0UJZ0-F1
#
_cell.length_a   1.000
_cell.length_b   1.000
_cell.length_c   1.000
_cell.angle_alpha   90.00
_cell.angle_beta   90.00
_cell.angle_gamma   90.00
#
_symmetry.space_group_name_H-M   'P 1'
#
loop_
_entity.id
_entity.type
_entity.pdbx_description
1 polymer ?
#
loop_
_entity_poly.entity_id
_entity_poly.type
_entity_poly.pdbx_seq_one_letter_code
_entity_poly.pdbx_strand_id
1 'polypeptide(L)'
;MLESLDMRRDVQEIFKMTPHDKQVMMFSATLSKEIRPVCKKFMQDPMEIYVDDEAKLTLHGLVQHYIKLSDLEKNRKLNDLLDALDFNQVVIFVKSVNRAAELNKLLVECNFPSICIHSGMSQEERLTRYKGFKEGHKRILVATDLVGRGIDIERVNIVINYDMPDSADTYLHRVGRAGRFGTKGLAITFVSSASDSDVLNQVQERFEVDIKELPEQIDTSTYINAANGILNITPDEPQVQNGTSEVGRVLYRYPLTAWPASFSTTFTTRILTDSTVSGDGIAFIIAQNNKPSPPESYGSFIGILDPSTEGGVLHQLAVELDTYKNAREIDGNHIAIDTTSIEYPVAVKSLSDIGINLKSGRNITVKIEYDGWKKIHTDKMLKIDVAYAGNPLVNFLNHKIILKDTVPREVYVGFTASSGHFSEIHQVLDWSFTLYELPNESLDEGIALNKCKRAFEFVIPISVVLLLAVMPFVLKARRRRKERLGRREDIEMQTKLATNVPKKFTYKELSKATRNFSKENLLGTGGFGSVYKGVFTNSDYPSPIAVKKINATSTQGEREYLAEISTIGRLRHKNLVQLQGWCHDREQLLLVYEYMPNGSLDRYIGKEFLDWKIRYKILSVLHYLHEECGNPVVHRDVKPNNVMLDSEYNAHLGDFGLARLLHNNAFVTTMVAGTIGYLAPEVSYTGRATPESDVYSFGIVVLEVVCGRRSKGIMEDDSLVDYVWSAYEKGSLLSCVDKMLKGDFEEEQVQRTLIIGLACLHPDQMLRPRMQKVVQIFMNPYESIVKLPESRPDTVCLSFLSSSSHSTTTHGAKGLMECSPVEMTVLYDSCNIGEI
;
A
#
# COMPACT_ATOMS: atom_id res chain seq x y z
N MET A 1 -5.93 7.72 35.46
CA MET A 1 -4.89 8.49 34.70
C MET A 1 -5.07 10.02 34.79
N LEU A 2 -5.82 10.52 35.76
CA LEU A 2 -5.74 11.88 36.32
C LEU A 2 -5.48 11.83 37.84
N GLU A 3 -5.25 10.62 38.38
CA GLU A 3 -5.14 10.34 39.81
C GLU A 3 -3.71 10.47 40.33
N SER A 4 -2.69 10.48 39.47
CA SER A 4 -1.30 10.74 39.88
C SER A 4 -1.08 12.23 40.11
N LEU A 5 -0.48 12.57 41.25
CA LEU A 5 -0.22 13.94 41.71
C LEU A 5 0.59 14.78 40.68
N ASP A 6 1.41 14.14 39.84
CA ASP A 6 2.25 14.81 38.85
C ASP A 6 1.44 15.34 37.65
N MET A 7 0.64 14.52 36.97
CA MET A 7 -0.07 14.94 35.75
C MET A 7 -1.12 16.03 36.00
N ARG A 8 -1.77 16.03 37.17
CA ARG A 8 -2.75 17.06 37.50
C ARG A 8 -2.11 18.45 37.56
N ARG A 9 -0.88 18.53 38.05
CA ARG A 9 -0.12 19.78 38.11
C ARG A 9 0.25 20.24 36.71
N ASP A 10 0.74 19.32 35.87
CA ASP A 10 1.13 19.63 34.49
C ASP A 10 -0.06 20.15 33.68
N VAL A 11 -1.22 19.49 33.75
CA VAL A 11 -2.45 19.93 33.07
C VAL A 11 -2.91 21.31 33.57
N GLN A 12 -2.81 21.57 34.88
CA GLN A 12 -3.15 22.89 35.44
C GLN A 12 -2.18 23.99 35.01
N GLU A 13 -0.89 23.68 34.92
CA GLU A 13 0.15 24.61 34.53
C GLU A 13 0.03 24.95 33.04
N ILE A 14 -0.13 23.95 32.18
CA ILE A 14 -0.45 24.12 30.76
C ILE A 14 -1.72 24.96 30.60
N PHE A 15 -2.80 24.60 31.32
CA PHE A 15 -4.06 25.34 31.21
C PHE A 15 -3.93 26.81 31.63
N LYS A 16 -3.09 27.13 32.62
CA LYS A 16 -2.80 28.52 33.03
C LYS A 16 -1.94 29.27 32.02
N MET A 17 -1.07 28.58 31.29
CA MET A 17 -0.24 29.19 30.24
C MET A 17 -1.04 29.48 28.95
N THR A 18 -2.16 28.80 28.73
CA THR A 18 -3.05 29.09 27.59
C THR A 18 -3.90 30.36 27.80
N PRO A 19 -4.35 31.04 26.73
CA PRO A 19 -5.17 32.25 26.80
C PRO A 19 -6.39 32.12 27.72
N HIS A 20 -6.77 33.22 28.41
CA HIS A 20 -7.90 33.22 29.34
C HIS A 20 -9.25 32.99 28.65
N ASP A 21 -9.42 33.53 27.44
CA ASP A 21 -10.58 33.31 26.60
C ASP A 21 -10.26 32.23 25.56
N LYS A 22 -10.83 31.04 25.75
CA LYS A 22 -10.57 29.86 24.93
C LYS A 22 -11.73 28.88 24.98
N GLN A 23 -11.98 28.20 23.86
CA GLN A 23 -12.86 27.06 23.82
C GLN A 23 -12.10 25.81 24.29
N VAL A 24 -12.66 25.10 25.28
CA VAL A 24 -12.04 23.90 25.84
C VAL A 24 -12.92 22.71 25.51
N MET A 25 -12.39 21.78 24.74
CA MET A 25 -13.06 20.54 24.35
C MET A 25 -12.41 19.37 25.08
N MET A 26 -13.23 18.47 25.64
CA MET A 26 -12.75 17.26 26.29
C MET A 26 -13.40 16.04 25.66
N PHE A 27 -12.56 15.10 25.21
CA PHE A 27 -12.98 13.84 24.64
C PHE A 27 -12.51 12.70 25.55
N SER A 28 -13.42 11.82 25.94
CA SER A 28 -13.05 10.61 26.65
C SER A 28 -13.98 9.47 26.26
N ALA A 29 -13.39 8.29 26.00
CA ALA A 29 -14.17 7.07 25.80
C ALA A 29 -14.90 6.63 27.08
N THR A 30 -14.36 6.97 28.26
CA THR A 30 -14.93 6.65 29.57
C THR A 30 -14.60 7.77 30.55
N LEU A 31 -15.59 8.34 31.25
CA LEU A 31 -15.36 9.39 32.24
C LEU A 31 -15.95 9.00 33.59
N SER A 32 -15.10 8.85 34.61
CA SER A 32 -15.58 8.49 35.95
C SER A 32 -16.36 9.64 36.61
N LYS A 33 -17.32 9.30 37.47
CA LYS A 33 -18.13 10.27 38.22
C LYS A 33 -17.29 11.17 39.13
N GLU A 34 -16.14 10.68 39.59
CA GLU A 34 -15.22 11.41 40.47
C GLU A 34 -14.39 12.46 39.73
N ILE A 35 -14.00 12.18 38.48
CA ILE A 35 -13.14 13.07 37.67
C ILE A 35 -13.96 14.11 36.91
N ARG A 36 -15.22 13.79 36.55
CA ARG A 36 -16.10 14.71 35.80
C ARG A 36 -16.20 16.11 36.43
N PRO A 37 -16.39 16.30 37.76
CA PRO A 37 -16.39 17.62 38.38
C PRO A 37 -15.05 18.35 38.25
N VAL A 38 -13.92 17.63 38.23
CA VAL A 38 -12.59 18.20 38.08
C VAL A 38 -12.40 18.69 36.65
N CYS A 39 -12.77 17.89 35.65
CA CYS A 39 -12.68 18.29 34.25
C CYS A 39 -13.59 19.46 33.93
N LYS A 40 -14.81 19.51 34.50
CA LYS A 40 -15.73 20.65 34.34
C LYS A 40 -15.12 21.99 34.78
N LYS A 41 -14.19 22.01 35.75
CA LYS A 41 -13.51 23.24 36.16
C LYS A 41 -12.61 23.86 35.10
N PHE A 42 -12.22 23.09 34.08
CA PHE A 42 -11.43 23.56 32.95
C PHE A 42 -12.30 24.04 31.78
N MET A 43 -13.63 23.91 31.87
CA MET A 43 -14.56 24.24 30.80
C MET A 43 -15.53 25.34 31.26
N GLN A 44 -15.94 26.22 30.35
CA GLN A 44 -16.99 27.21 30.60
C GLN A 44 -18.27 26.75 29.90
N ASP A 45 -19.33 26.50 30.68
CA ASP A 45 -20.65 26.02 30.21
C ASP A 45 -20.58 24.92 29.13
N PRO A 46 -19.99 23.74 29.44
CA PRO A 46 -19.72 22.73 28.41
C PRO A 46 -21.02 22.08 27.90
N MET A 47 -21.20 22.08 26.58
CA MET A 47 -22.16 21.21 25.91
C MET A 47 -21.67 19.76 26.05
N GLU A 48 -22.38 18.95 26.83
CA GLU A 48 -22.07 17.53 27.02
C GLU A 48 -22.81 16.71 25.96
N ILE A 49 -22.06 16.13 25.02
CA ILE A 49 -22.58 15.18 24.04
C ILE A 49 -22.21 13.77 24.51
N TYR A 50 -23.24 12.98 24.80
CA TYR A 50 -23.10 11.55 25.09
C TYR A 50 -23.40 10.77 23.82
N VAL A 51 -22.55 9.81 23.49
CA VAL A 51 -22.92 8.78 22.52
C VAL A 51 -23.85 7.83 23.26
N ASP A 52 -25.14 8.17 23.25
CA ASP A 52 -26.28 7.47 23.86
C ASP A 52 -25.97 6.81 25.22
N ASP A 53 -26.30 7.49 26.33
CA ASP A 53 -26.26 6.91 27.69
C ASP A 53 -27.15 5.65 27.85
N GLU A 54 -28.04 5.39 26.87
CA GLU A 54 -28.93 4.21 26.81
C GLU A 54 -28.54 3.20 25.71
N ALA A 55 -27.64 3.54 24.78
CA ALA A 55 -27.14 2.58 23.78
C ALA A 55 -26.02 1.77 24.41
N LYS A 56 -26.45 0.69 25.05
CA LYS A 56 -25.68 -0.48 25.47
C LYS A 56 -24.34 -0.55 24.74
N LEU A 57 -23.24 -0.33 25.47
CA LEU A 57 -21.88 -0.60 25.03
C LEU A 57 -21.69 -2.12 24.90
N THR A 58 -22.42 -2.74 23.97
CA THR A 58 -22.23 -4.15 23.64
C THR A 58 -20.93 -4.26 22.86
N LEU A 59 -19.96 -4.97 23.43
CA LEU A 59 -18.72 -5.37 22.76
C LEU A 59 -19.07 -6.41 21.67
N HIS A 60 -19.69 -5.97 20.58
CA HIS A 60 -20.08 -6.83 19.47
C HIS A 60 -18.84 -7.50 18.87
N GLY A 61 -18.88 -8.83 18.78
CA GLY A 61 -17.76 -9.65 18.29
C GLY A 61 -16.77 -10.12 19.36
N LEU A 62 -16.87 -9.66 20.61
CA LEU A 62 -15.98 -10.08 21.69
C LEU A 62 -16.64 -11.11 22.61
N VAL A 63 -16.13 -12.35 22.59
CA VAL A 63 -16.48 -13.40 23.55
C VAL A 63 -15.69 -13.20 24.84
N GLN A 64 -16.37 -13.29 25.98
CA GLN A 64 -15.79 -12.97 27.28
C GLN A 64 -16.01 -14.13 28.25
N HIS A 65 -14.93 -14.59 28.88
CA HIS A 65 -14.95 -15.63 29.90
C HIS A 65 -14.12 -15.26 31.12
N TYR A 66 -14.50 -15.82 32.27
CA TYR A 66 -13.69 -15.77 33.49
C TYR A 66 -13.27 -17.18 33.95
N ILE A 67 -12.19 -17.26 34.73
CA ILE A 67 -11.77 -18.49 35.42
C ILE A 67 -11.50 -18.15 36.87
N LYS A 68 -12.07 -18.94 37.80
CA LYS A 68 -11.74 -18.86 39.22
C LYS A 68 -10.57 -19.81 39.52
N LEU A 69 -9.48 -19.27 40.05
CA LEU A 69 -8.31 -20.07 40.41
C LEU A 69 -7.46 -19.36 41.48
N SER A 70 -6.64 -20.10 42.22
CA SER A 70 -5.69 -19.49 43.14
C SER A 70 -4.54 -18.81 42.40
N ASP A 71 -3.89 -17.84 43.03
CA ASP A 71 -2.74 -17.13 42.42
C ASP A 71 -1.58 -18.07 42.04
N LEU A 72 -1.44 -19.21 42.71
CA LEU A 72 -0.41 -20.22 42.43
C LEU A 72 -0.69 -21.01 41.14
N GLU A 73 -1.95 -21.11 40.72
CA GLU A 73 -2.37 -21.89 39.56
C GLU A 73 -2.31 -21.09 38.25
N LYS A 74 -2.19 -19.75 38.33
CA LYS A 74 -2.25 -18.83 37.19
C LYS A 74 -1.24 -19.16 36.08
N ASN A 75 0.01 -19.48 36.44
CA ASN A 75 1.05 -19.82 35.46
C ASN A 75 0.72 -21.09 34.68
N ARG A 76 0.30 -22.14 35.41
CA ARG A 76 -0.07 -23.42 34.79
C ARG A 76 -1.27 -23.23 33.87
N LYS A 77 -2.31 -22.56 34.37
CA LYS A 77 -3.53 -22.33 33.57
C LYS A 77 -3.26 -21.45 32.35
N LEU A 78 -2.39 -20.44 32.45
CA LEU A 78 -2.00 -19.62 31.30
C LEU A 78 -1.32 -20.46 30.22
N ASN A 79 -0.36 -21.31 30.60
CA ASN A 79 0.30 -22.19 29.63
C ASN A 79 -0.72 -23.15 28.98
N ASP A 80 -1.59 -23.78 29.77
CA ASP A 80 -2.63 -24.67 29.25
C ASP A 80 -3.54 -23.93 28.24
N LEU A 81 -3.86 -22.65 28.49
CA LEU A 81 -4.64 -21.83 27.56
C LEU A 81 -3.87 -21.45 26.29
N LEU A 82 -2.59 -21.10 26.41
CA LEU A 82 -1.77 -20.77 25.25
C LEU A 82 -1.49 -21.99 24.37
N ASP A 83 -1.52 -23.20 24.92
CA ASP A 83 -1.42 -24.46 24.17
C ASP A 83 -2.76 -24.89 23.54
N ALA A 84 -3.89 -24.61 24.22
CA ALA A 84 -5.22 -25.03 23.76
C ALA A 84 -5.89 -24.05 22.79
N LEU A 85 -5.58 -22.75 22.85
CA LEU A 85 -6.25 -21.73 22.06
C LEU A 85 -5.49 -21.42 20.77
N ASP A 86 -6.22 -21.38 19.66
CA ASP A 86 -5.72 -20.79 18.42
C ASP A 86 -5.72 -19.26 18.51
N PHE A 87 -4.59 -18.62 18.17
CA PHE A 87 -4.50 -17.16 18.15
C PHE A 87 -3.53 -16.62 17.11
N ASN A 88 -3.78 -15.42 16.60
CA ASN A 88 -2.81 -14.69 15.80
C ASN A 88 -1.78 -14.02 16.70
N GLN A 89 -2.27 -13.15 17.59
CA GLN A 89 -1.47 -12.48 18.62
C GLN A 89 -2.28 -12.34 19.91
N VAL A 90 -1.58 -12.49 21.04
CA VAL A 90 -2.16 -12.40 22.39
C VAL A 90 -1.55 -11.24 23.14
N VAL A 91 -2.41 -10.50 23.85
CA VAL A 91 -1.97 -9.53 24.86
C VAL A 91 -2.35 -10.03 26.25
N ILE A 92 -1.37 -10.09 27.14
CA ILE A 92 -1.50 -10.57 28.51
C ILE A 92 -1.29 -9.40 29.46
N PHE A 93 -2.31 -9.04 30.22
CA PHE A 93 -2.25 -7.92 31.17
C PHE A 93 -1.96 -8.39 32.60
N VAL A 94 -1.00 -7.73 33.25
CA VAL A 94 -0.57 -7.98 34.63
C VAL A 94 -0.53 -6.70 35.45
N LYS A 95 -0.67 -6.83 36.78
CA LYS A 95 -0.81 -5.67 37.69
C LYS A 95 0.48 -4.90 37.98
N SER A 96 1.66 -5.51 37.76
CA SER A 96 2.93 -4.88 38.14
C SER A 96 4.08 -5.16 37.17
N VAL A 97 5.06 -4.24 37.17
CA VAL A 97 6.28 -4.31 36.34
C VAL A 97 7.05 -5.61 36.61
N ASN A 98 7.27 -5.96 37.87
CA ASN A 98 8.01 -7.17 38.24
C ASN A 98 7.29 -8.43 37.74
N ARG A 99 5.96 -8.49 37.85
CA ARG A 99 5.18 -9.62 37.32
C ARG A 99 5.27 -9.71 35.81
N ALA A 100 5.27 -8.59 35.11
CA ALA A 100 5.41 -8.56 33.65
C ALA A 100 6.76 -9.12 33.20
N ALA A 101 7.84 -8.78 33.91
CA ALA A 101 9.18 -9.26 33.62
C ALA A 101 9.32 -10.76 33.91
N GLU A 102 8.90 -11.22 35.09
CA GLU A 102 8.98 -12.63 35.51
C GLU A 102 8.10 -13.53 34.64
N LEU A 103 6.86 -13.11 34.33
CA LEU A 103 5.97 -13.88 33.47
C LEU A 103 6.52 -14.01 32.05
N ASN A 104 7.06 -12.93 31.49
CA ASN A 104 7.68 -12.99 30.17
C ASN A 104 8.90 -13.90 30.15
N LYS A 105 9.72 -13.88 31.21
CA LYS A 105 10.87 -14.79 31.35
C LYS A 105 10.41 -16.24 31.36
N LEU A 106 9.40 -16.57 32.18
CA LEU A 106 8.81 -17.90 32.23
C LEU A 106 8.27 -18.36 30.87
N LEU A 107 7.52 -17.49 30.16
CA LEU A 107 6.98 -17.81 28.84
C LEU A 107 8.09 -18.09 27.81
N VAL A 108 9.17 -17.31 27.83
CA VAL A 108 10.33 -17.53 26.95
C VAL A 108 11.04 -18.85 27.30
N GLU A 109 11.17 -19.19 28.58
CA GLU A 109 11.71 -20.49 29.03
C GLU A 109 10.83 -21.68 28.60
N CYS A 110 9.51 -21.47 28.52
CA CYS A 110 8.55 -22.42 27.96
C CYS A 110 8.49 -22.40 26.42
N ASN A 111 9.45 -21.75 25.73
CA ASN A 111 9.53 -21.61 24.27
C ASN A 111 8.40 -20.81 23.60
N PHE A 112 7.62 -20.02 24.36
CA PHE A 112 6.67 -19.11 23.76
C PHE A 112 7.37 -17.86 23.18
N PRO A 113 6.99 -17.38 21.98
CA PRO A 113 7.55 -16.17 21.37
C PRO A 113 6.97 -14.91 22.02
N SER A 114 7.30 -14.70 23.29
CA SER A 114 6.83 -13.61 24.15
C SER A 114 7.76 -12.40 24.15
N ILE A 115 7.16 -11.23 24.34
CA ILE A 115 7.85 -9.96 24.63
C ILE A 115 7.12 -9.20 25.73
N CYS A 116 7.84 -8.40 26.50
CA CYS A 116 7.29 -7.62 27.61
C CYS A 116 7.42 -6.12 27.35
N ILE A 117 6.39 -5.34 27.69
CA ILE A 117 6.42 -3.87 27.71
C ILE A 117 5.80 -3.37 29.02
N HIS A 118 6.55 -2.57 29.79
CA HIS A 118 6.07 -2.04 31.08
C HIS A 118 6.60 -0.63 31.38
N SER A 119 6.00 0.03 32.37
CA SER A 119 6.29 1.42 32.75
C SER A 119 7.73 1.69 33.23
N GLY A 120 8.50 0.66 33.60
CA GLY A 120 9.92 0.80 33.95
C GLY A 120 10.91 0.87 32.77
N MET A 121 10.46 0.66 31.52
CA MET A 121 11.34 0.67 30.34
C MET A 121 11.54 2.08 29.78
N SER A 122 12.68 2.34 29.13
CA SER A 122 12.88 3.57 28.36
C SER A 122 11.91 3.63 27.16
N GLN A 123 11.57 4.83 26.70
CA GLN A 123 10.61 4.98 25.61
C GLN A 123 11.10 4.35 24.30
N GLU A 124 12.40 4.47 24.01
CA GLU A 124 13.05 3.84 22.84
C GLU A 124 12.94 2.31 22.87
N GLU A 125 13.16 1.70 24.05
CA GLU A 125 13.03 0.25 24.21
C GLU A 125 11.58 -0.19 24.03
N ARG A 126 10.61 0.53 24.59
CA ARG A 126 9.18 0.23 24.40
C ARG A 126 8.79 0.28 22.93
N LEU A 127 9.24 1.29 22.17
CA LEU A 127 8.96 1.43 20.75
C LEU A 127 9.55 0.28 19.92
N THR A 128 10.78 -0.13 20.23
CA THR A 128 11.45 -1.24 19.55
C THR A 128 10.72 -2.56 19.78
N ARG A 129 10.37 -2.86 21.04
CA ARG A 129 9.63 -4.07 21.40
C ARG A 129 8.21 -4.07 20.81
N TYR A 130 7.55 -2.91 20.83
CA TYR A 130 6.26 -2.72 20.20
C TYR A 130 6.30 -3.00 18.69
N LYS A 131 7.33 -2.49 17.99
CA LYS A 131 7.52 -2.74 16.55
C LYS A 131 7.71 -4.24 16.25
N GLY A 132 8.54 -4.93 17.04
CA GLY A 132 8.73 -6.39 16.91
C GLY A 132 7.44 -7.19 17.11
N PHE A 133 6.60 -6.79 18.07
CA PHE A 133 5.27 -7.40 18.24
C PHE A 133 4.34 -7.05 17.06
N LYS A 134 4.26 -5.78 16.65
CA LYS A 134 3.38 -5.35 15.54
C LYS A 134 3.70 -6.03 14.20
N GLU A 135 4.97 -6.30 13.94
CA GLU A 135 5.44 -6.99 12.72
C GLU A 135 5.30 -8.52 12.77
N GLY A 136 4.85 -9.08 13.90
CA GLY A 136 4.62 -10.52 14.06
C GLY A 136 5.84 -11.35 14.43
N HIS A 137 7.01 -10.72 14.69
CA HIS A 137 8.21 -11.41 15.15
C HIS A 137 8.03 -12.06 16.54
N LYS A 138 7.15 -11.48 17.36
CA LYS A 138 6.69 -12.02 18.64
C LYS A 138 5.17 -12.02 18.63
N ARG A 139 4.56 -13.15 19.00
CA ARG A 139 3.09 -13.33 18.95
C ARG A 139 2.42 -13.13 20.30
N ILE A 140 3.18 -13.05 21.38
CA ILE A 140 2.66 -12.83 22.73
C ILE A 140 3.28 -11.55 23.32
N LEU A 141 2.43 -10.65 23.84
CA LEU A 141 2.83 -9.43 24.52
C LEU A 141 2.36 -9.45 25.97
N VAL A 142 3.29 -9.38 26.92
CA VAL A 142 3.00 -9.15 28.34
C VAL A 142 3.10 -7.66 28.65
N ALA A 143 2.04 -7.07 29.21
CA ALA A 143 1.96 -5.63 29.43
C ALA A 143 1.33 -5.24 30.77
N THR A 144 1.72 -4.06 31.29
CA THR A 144 1.03 -3.39 32.41
C THR A 144 0.00 -2.37 31.90
N ASP A 145 -0.95 -2.00 32.76
CA ASP A 145 -2.06 -1.08 32.43
C ASP A 145 -1.65 0.26 31.83
N LEU A 146 -0.52 0.81 32.26
CA LEU A 146 -0.02 2.10 31.79
C LEU A 146 0.36 2.05 30.29
N VAL A 147 0.73 0.87 29.80
CA VAL A 147 1.14 0.68 28.40
C VAL A 147 -0.05 0.21 27.54
N GLY A 148 -1.00 -0.53 28.12
CA GLY A 148 -2.17 -1.04 27.39
C GLY A 148 -3.10 0.04 26.81
N ARG A 149 -3.12 1.23 27.39
CA ARG A 149 -3.95 2.36 26.94
C ARG A 149 -3.26 3.08 25.78
N GLY A 150 -3.82 2.96 24.57
CA GLY A 150 -3.32 3.65 23.37
C GLY A 150 -2.47 2.80 22.41
N ILE A 151 -2.27 1.52 22.72
CA ILE A 151 -1.66 0.57 21.79
C ILE A 151 -2.69 0.16 20.73
N ASP A 152 -2.41 0.50 19.47
CA ASP A 152 -3.26 0.18 18.33
C ASP A 152 -2.69 -0.98 17.49
N ILE A 153 -3.27 -2.17 17.66
CA ILE A 153 -2.81 -3.39 17.00
C ILE A 153 -4.00 -4.14 16.43
N GLU A 154 -4.14 -4.09 15.11
CA GLU A 154 -5.26 -4.67 14.35
C GLU A 154 -5.32 -6.20 14.40
N ARG A 155 -4.20 -6.86 14.74
CA ARG A 155 -4.03 -8.32 14.69
C ARG A 155 -4.21 -9.04 16.04
N VAL A 156 -4.50 -8.32 17.12
CA VAL A 156 -4.76 -8.94 18.43
C VAL A 156 -6.18 -9.50 18.43
N ASN A 157 -6.28 -10.82 18.55
CA ASN A 157 -7.57 -11.51 18.62
C ASN A 157 -7.84 -12.14 20.00
N ILE A 158 -6.83 -12.27 20.86
CA ILE A 158 -7.01 -12.72 22.25
C ILE A 158 -6.42 -11.73 23.25
N VAL A 159 -7.19 -11.43 24.28
CA VAL A 159 -6.76 -10.70 25.48
C VAL A 159 -6.88 -11.62 26.69
N ILE A 160 -5.81 -11.71 27.47
CA ILE A 160 -5.82 -12.43 28.75
C ILE A 160 -5.54 -11.45 29.89
N ASN A 161 -6.52 -11.24 30.75
CA ASN A 161 -6.33 -10.55 32.03
C ASN A 161 -5.79 -11.56 33.05
N TYR A 162 -4.47 -11.69 33.09
CA TYR A 162 -3.78 -12.58 34.03
C TYR A 162 -3.96 -12.09 35.48
N ASP A 163 -4.02 -10.78 35.69
CA ASP A 163 -4.52 -10.15 36.91
C ASP A 163 -5.80 -9.37 36.61
N MET A 164 -6.81 -9.50 37.48
CA MET A 164 -8.06 -8.75 37.38
C MET A 164 -7.77 -7.24 37.36
N PRO A 165 -8.41 -6.44 36.48
CA PRO A 165 -8.30 -4.99 36.51
C PRO A 165 -8.85 -4.40 37.81
N ASP A 166 -8.36 -3.23 38.22
CA ASP A 166 -8.83 -2.54 39.44
C ASP A 166 -10.23 -1.92 39.28
N SER A 167 -10.73 -1.79 38.06
CA SER A 167 -12.04 -1.19 37.77
C SER A 167 -12.67 -1.68 36.48
N ALA A 168 -14.00 -1.58 36.39
CA ALA A 168 -14.75 -1.93 35.18
C ALA A 168 -14.37 -1.11 33.95
N ASP A 169 -13.97 0.15 34.12
CA ASP A 169 -13.44 0.98 33.02
C ASP A 169 -12.12 0.41 32.49
N THR A 170 -11.21 0.02 33.39
CA THR A 170 -9.92 -0.54 33.01
C THR A 170 -10.09 -1.87 32.29
N TYR A 171 -11.05 -2.69 32.73
CA TYR A 171 -11.46 -3.90 32.03
C TYR A 171 -11.83 -3.62 30.57
N LEU A 172 -12.72 -2.66 30.32
CA LEU A 172 -13.15 -2.29 28.96
C LEU A 172 -11.98 -1.87 28.07
N HIS A 173 -11.06 -1.05 28.59
CA HIS A 173 -9.87 -0.60 27.85
C HIS A 173 -8.93 -1.74 27.45
N ARG A 174 -8.83 -2.78 28.29
CA ARG A 174 -8.02 -3.98 28.04
C ARG A 174 -8.69 -4.89 27.03
N VAL A 175 -9.96 -5.24 27.23
CA VAL A 175 -10.64 -6.21 26.37
C VAL A 175 -11.00 -5.65 25.00
N GLY A 176 -11.25 -4.33 24.89
CA GLY A 176 -11.45 -3.64 23.61
C GLY A 176 -10.22 -3.61 22.68
N ARG A 177 -9.12 -4.29 23.05
CA ARG A 177 -8.01 -4.59 22.13
C ARG A 177 -8.32 -5.76 21.20
N ALA A 178 -9.18 -6.67 21.63
CA ALA A 178 -9.75 -7.75 20.82
C ALA A 178 -11.20 -7.39 20.42
N GLY A 179 -11.71 -7.99 19.35
CA GLY A 179 -13.10 -7.78 18.92
C GLY A 179 -13.40 -6.35 18.44
N ARG A 180 -12.59 -5.83 17.51
CA ARG A 180 -12.78 -4.49 16.93
C ARG A 180 -13.86 -4.54 15.84
N PHE A 181 -14.32 -3.38 15.36
CA PHE A 181 -15.39 -3.31 14.36
C PHE A 181 -15.09 -4.20 13.14
N GLY A 182 -15.84 -5.30 12.98
CA GLY A 182 -15.66 -6.31 11.93
C GLY A 182 -14.88 -7.58 12.31
N THR A 183 -14.27 -7.67 13.49
CA THR A 183 -13.47 -8.83 13.94
C THR A 183 -14.07 -9.51 15.17
N LYS A 184 -14.01 -10.85 15.22
CA LYS A 184 -14.25 -11.62 16.45
C LYS A 184 -13.00 -11.63 17.33
N GLY A 185 -13.19 -11.70 18.64
CA GLY A 185 -12.08 -11.80 19.60
C GLY A 185 -12.47 -12.50 20.89
N LEU A 186 -11.47 -12.92 21.66
CA LEU A 186 -11.62 -13.59 22.96
C LEU A 186 -11.00 -12.77 24.09
N ALA A 187 -11.73 -12.61 25.18
CA ALA A 187 -11.19 -12.11 26.44
C ALA A 187 -11.34 -13.16 27.55
N ILE A 188 -10.23 -13.57 28.16
CA ILE A 188 -10.23 -14.48 29.31
C ILE A 188 -9.68 -13.73 30.53
N THR A 189 -10.37 -13.82 31.66
CA THR A 189 -9.99 -13.10 32.88
C THR A 189 -9.83 -14.03 34.08
N PHE A 190 -8.70 -13.94 34.77
CA PHE A 190 -8.44 -14.72 35.98
C PHE A 190 -8.94 -13.99 37.22
N VAL A 191 -9.73 -14.69 38.03
CA VAL A 191 -10.32 -14.22 39.28
C VAL A 191 -9.73 -15.06 40.41
N SER A 192 -8.90 -14.46 41.26
CA SER A 192 -8.19 -15.19 42.33
C SER A 192 -8.52 -14.74 43.74
N SER A 193 -9.33 -13.69 43.90
CA SER A 193 -9.74 -13.17 45.20
C SER A 193 -11.21 -12.75 45.23
N ALA A 194 -11.73 -12.52 46.45
CA ALA A 194 -13.07 -11.97 46.63
C ALA A 194 -13.20 -10.56 46.01
N SER A 195 -12.17 -9.73 46.14
CA SER A 195 -12.13 -8.41 45.49
C SER A 195 -12.18 -8.49 43.97
N ASP A 196 -11.54 -9.49 43.35
CA ASP A 196 -11.64 -9.67 41.89
C ASP A 196 -13.06 -10.03 41.47
N SER A 197 -13.77 -10.81 42.31
CA SER A 197 -15.17 -11.17 42.08
C SER A 197 -16.07 -9.94 42.18
N ASP A 198 -15.80 -9.02 43.11
CA ASP A 198 -16.52 -7.76 43.24
C ASP A 198 -16.35 -6.88 41.99
N VAL A 199 -15.13 -6.80 41.44
CA VAL A 199 -14.89 -6.04 40.20
C VAL A 199 -15.55 -6.72 38.99
N LEU A 200 -15.56 -8.06 38.93
CA LEU A 200 -16.25 -8.79 37.86
C LEU A 200 -17.76 -8.50 37.90
N ASN A 201 -18.37 -8.50 39.08
CA ASN A 201 -19.78 -8.14 39.25
C ASN A 201 -20.05 -6.71 38.81
N GLN A 202 -19.16 -5.76 39.12
CA GLN A 202 -19.26 -4.38 38.64
C GLN A 202 -19.18 -4.29 37.11
N VAL A 203 -18.34 -5.10 36.46
CA VAL A 203 -18.27 -5.18 34.99
C VAL A 203 -19.60 -5.69 34.43
N GLN A 204 -20.13 -6.79 34.97
CA GLN A 204 -21.37 -7.39 34.51
C GLN A 204 -22.59 -6.46 34.68
N GLU A 205 -22.70 -5.81 35.83
CA GLU A 205 -23.78 -4.84 36.13
C GLU A 205 -23.68 -3.61 35.22
N ARG A 206 -22.48 -3.06 35.07
CA ARG A 206 -22.28 -1.80 34.33
C ARG A 206 -22.50 -1.93 32.83
N PHE A 207 -22.21 -3.10 32.24
CA PHE A 207 -22.28 -3.31 30.79
C PHE A 207 -23.43 -4.21 30.36
N GLU A 208 -24.30 -4.65 31.28
CA GLU A 208 -25.35 -5.65 31.02
C GLU A 208 -24.82 -6.93 30.33
N VAL A 209 -23.59 -7.34 30.64
CA VAL A 209 -22.94 -8.52 30.03
C VAL A 209 -22.98 -9.69 31.01
N ASP A 210 -23.42 -10.85 30.53
CA ASP A 210 -23.30 -12.13 31.24
C ASP A 210 -21.95 -12.78 30.87
N ILE A 211 -20.89 -12.48 31.63
CA ILE A 211 -19.57 -13.10 31.45
C ILE A 211 -19.61 -14.50 32.07
N LYS A 212 -19.58 -15.53 31.24
CA LYS A 212 -19.67 -16.93 31.70
C LYS A 212 -18.32 -17.47 32.13
N GLU A 213 -18.34 -18.43 33.04
CA GLU A 213 -17.14 -19.21 33.36
C GLU A 213 -16.62 -19.92 32.09
N LEU A 214 -15.31 -20.05 31.99
CA LEU A 214 -14.68 -20.67 30.83
C LEU A 214 -15.16 -22.13 30.68
N PRO A 215 -15.76 -22.50 29.54
CA PRO A 215 -16.14 -23.90 29.29
C PRO A 215 -14.90 -24.79 29.12
N GLU A 216 -15.07 -26.11 29.24
CA GLU A 216 -13.97 -27.07 29.03
C GLU A 216 -13.42 -27.03 27.61
N GLN A 217 -14.27 -26.70 26.63
CA GLN A 217 -13.90 -26.49 25.23
C GLN A 217 -14.52 -25.18 24.76
N ILE A 218 -13.72 -24.35 24.08
CA ILE A 218 -14.20 -23.14 23.43
C ILE A 218 -14.20 -23.41 21.93
N ASP A 219 -15.35 -23.22 21.30
CA ASP A 219 -15.44 -23.28 19.84
C ASP A 219 -14.66 -22.10 19.23
N THR A 220 -13.63 -22.41 18.45
CA THR A 220 -12.78 -21.46 17.73
C THR A 220 -13.61 -20.48 16.89
N SER A 221 -14.74 -20.92 16.32
CA SER A 221 -15.63 -20.08 15.49
C SER A 221 -16.25 -18.90 16.25
N THR A 222 -16.29 -18.97 17.59
CA THR A 222 -16.93 -17.96 18.44
C THR A 222 -16.06 -16.72 18.61
N TYR A 223 -14.74 -16.89 18.61
CA TYR A 223 -13.78 -15.81 18.87
C TYR A 223 -12.73 -15.63 17.78
N ILE A 224 -12.72 -16.52 16.79
CA ILE A 224 -12.01 -16.39 15.52
C ILE A 224 -13.10 -16.34 14.45
N ASN A 225 -13.09 -15.30 13.61
CA ASN A 225 -13.91 -15.32 12.41
C ASN A 225 -13.49 -16.54 11.58
N ALA A 226 -14.43 -17.29 11.02
CA ALA A 226 -14.11 -18.29 9.98
C ALA A 226 -13.22 -17.70 8.86
N ALA A 227 -13.19 -16.37 8.74
CA ALA A 227 -12.15 -15.63 8.04
C ALA A 227 -10.87 -15.43 8.89
N ASN A 228 -9.99 -16.43 8.87
CA ASN A 228 -8.56 -16.27 9.19
C ASN A 228 -7.80 -15.44 8.12
N GLY A 229 -8.48 -14.58 7.36
CA GLY A 229 -8.06 -14.31 5.98
C GLY A 229 -8.15 -15.56 5.09
N ILE A 230 -8.74 -16.64 5.60
CA ILE A 230 -8.91 -17.92 4.92
C ILE A 230 -10.34 -17.99 4.39
N LEU A 231 -10.48 -18.20 3.08
CA LEU A 231 -11.72 -18.38 2.37
C LEU A 231 -11.96 -19.88 2.16
N ASN A 232 -12.92 -20.45 2.90
CA ASN A 232 -13.39 -21.82 2.69
C ASN A 232 -14.36 -21.80 1.50
N ILE A 233 -14.04 -22.54 0.45
CA ILE A 233 -14.90 -22.65 -0.74
C ILE A 233 -15.97 -23.73 -0.50
N THR A 234 -15.61 -24.83 0.16
CA THR A 234 -16.55 -25.89 0.59
C THR A 234 -16.79 -25.82 2.11
N PRO A 235 -17.96 -26.27 2.62
CA PRO A 235 -18.29 -26.19 4.05
C PRO A 235 -17.38 -27.01 4.97
N ASP A 236 -17.32 -26.60 6.25
CA ASP A 236 -16.43 -27.17 7.28
C ASP A 236 -16.92 -28.50 7.88
N GLU A 237 -18.22 -28.82 7.77
CA GLU A 237 -18.80 -30.07 8.27
C GLU A 237 -19.41 -30.91 7.15
N PRO A 238 -19.12 -32.23 7.08
CA PRO A 238 -19.84 -33.12 6.17
C PRO A 238 -21.30 -33.23 6.63
N GLN A 239 -22.21 -32.58 5.90
CA GLN A 239 -23.65 -32.78 6.08
C GLN A 239 -23.97 -34.25 5.72
N VAL A 240 -24.16 -35.10 6.72
CA VAL A 240 -24.58 -36.51 6.55
C VAL A 240 -26.07 -36.60 6.18
N GLN A 241 -26.58 -35.71 5.33
CA GLN A 241 -27.95 -35.74 4.85
C GLN A 241 -27.98 -35.85 3.32
N ASN A 242 -28.26 -37.07 2.86
CA ASN A 242 -28.73 -37.41 1.51
C ASN A 242 -27.89 -36.94 0.31
N GLY A 243 -26.60 -37.30 0.25
CA GLY A 243 -25.90 -37.53 -1.04
C GLY A 243 -25.89 -36.40 -2.08
N THR A 244 -26.14 -35.15 -1.68
CA THR A 244 -26.07 -33.99 -2.57
C THR A 244 -24.64 -33.48 -2.60
N SER A 245 -23.98 -33.61 -3.74
CA SER A 245 -22.66 -33.00 -3.97
C SER A 245 -22.80 -31.47 -3.95
N GLU A 246 -21.95 -30.80 -3.18
CA GLU A 246 -22.00 -29.34 -2.99
C GLU A 246 -20.87 -28.64 -3.75
N VAL A 247 -21.22 -27.55 -4.43
CA VAL A 247 -20.30 -26.71 -5.20
C VAL A 247 -20.25 -25.34 -4.56
N GLY A 248 -19.04 -24.91 -4.19
CA GLY A 248 -18.78 -23.56 -3.74
C GLY A 248 -18.23 -22.70 -4.87
N ARG A 249 -18.72 -21.47 -5.00
CA ARG A 249 -18.19 -20.49 -5.96
C ARG A 249 -18.14 -19.11 -5.34
N VAL A 250 -16.96 -18.52 -5.35
CA VAL A 250 -16.70 -17.18 -4.83
C VAL A 250 -16.07 -16.36 -5.94
N LEU A 251 -16.73 -15.28 -6.34
CA LEU A 251 -16.27 -14.38 -7.39
C LEU A 251 -16.08 -12.97 -6.84
N TYR A 252 -15.08 -12.28 -7.36
CA TYR A 252 -14.93 -10.85 -7.15
C TYR A 252 -16.18 -10.10 -7.63
N ARG A 253 -16.64 -9.13 -6.84
CA ARG A 253 -17.95 -8.49 -7.02
C ARG A 253 -18.09 -7.72 -8.34
N TYR A 254 -17.00 -7.10 -8.81
CA TYR A 254 -17.03 -6.24 -9.99
C TYR A 254 -16.44 -6.94 -11.21
N PRO A 255 -17.04 -6.77 -12.41
CA PRO A 255 -16.46 -7.30 -13.64
C PRO A 255 -15.12 -6.63 -13.95
N LEU A 256 -14.22 -7.38 -14.59
CA LEU A 256 -12.87 -6.95 -15.00
C LEU A 256 -12.71 -7.11 -16.52
N THR A 257 -11.86 -6.27 -17.13
CA THR A 257 -11.54 -6.39 -18.57
C THR A 257 -10.45 -7.44 -18.81
N ALA A 258 -10.81 -8.64 -19.27
CA ALA A 258 -9.87 -9.75 -19.49
C ALA A 258 -8.90 -9.52 -20.66
N TRP A 259 -9.32 -8.76 -21.68
CA TRP A 259 -8.46 -8.44 -22.82
C TRP A 259 -8.89 -7.15 -23.56
N PRO A 260 -7.93 -6.41 -24.13
CA PRO A 260 -6.49 -6.66 -24.08
C PRO A 260 -5.96 -6.28 -22.67
N ALA A 261 -5.36 -7.24 -21.96
CA ALA A 261 -4.91 -7.08 -20.59
C ALA A 261 -3.74 -8.04 -20.31
N SER A 262 -2.90 -7.70 -19.33
CA SER A 262 -1.98 -8.62 -18.67
C SER A 262 -2.47 -8.86 -17.25
N PHE A 263 -2.28 -10.05 -16.69
CA PHE A 263 -2.63 -10.30 -15.30
C PHE A 263 -1.60 -11.17 -14.59
N SER A 264 -1.50 -10.99 -13.28
CA SER A 264 -0.76 -11.86 -12.38
C SER A 264 -1.61 -12.15 -11.16
N THR A 265 -1.78 -13.42 -10.83
CA THR A 265 -2.49 -13.87 -9.63
C THR A 265 -1.59 -14.79 -8.83
N THR A 266 -1.53 -14.61 -7.51
CA THR A 266 -0.83 -15.48 -6.58
C THR A 266 -1.78 -15.82 -5.46
N PHE A 267 -1.95 -17.10 -5.16
CA PHE A 267 -2.76 -17.52 -4.03
C PHE A 267 -2.10 -18.68 -3.30
N THR A 268 -2.37 -18.79 -2.00
CA THR A 268 -1.99 -19.95 -1.21
C THR A 268 -3.24 -20.74 -0.89
N THR A 269 -3.27 -22.01 -1.26
CA THR A 269 -4.38 -22.92 -0.98
C THR A 269 -3.95 -24.04 -0.04
N ARG A 270 -4.92 -24.61 0.67
CA ARG A 270 -4.79 -25.81 1.49
C ARG A 270 -6.00 -26.69 1.23
N ILE A 271 -5.75 -27.97 0.97
CA ILE A 271 -6.80 -28.98 0.82
C ILE A 271 -6.66 -29.96 1.98
N LEU A 272 -7.73 -30.13 2.74
CA LEU A 272 -7.81 -31.05 3.88
C LEU A 272 -8.74 -32.21 3.53
N THR A 273 -8.30 -33.43 3.83
CA THR A 273 -9.07 -34.66 3.58
C THR A 273 -8.85 -35.65 4.73
N ASP A 274 -9.94 -36.26 5.20
CA ASP A 274 -9.95 -37.22 6.30
C ASP A 274 -9.94 -38.69 5.82
N SER A 275 -9.94 -38.90 4.50
CA SER A 275 -10.11 -40.21 3.88
C SER A 275 -9.04 -40.51 2.83
N THR A 276 -8.85 -41.80 2.48
CA THR A 276 -7.94 -42.20 1.40
C THR A 276 -8.51 -41.92 -0.01
N VAL A 277 -9.78 -41.52 -0.08
CA VAL A 277 -10.51 -41.16 -1.30
C VAL A 277 -10.87 -39.68 -1.24
N SER A 278 -10.42 -38.94 -2.24
CA SER A 278 -10.51 -37.49 -2.34
C SER A 278 -11.76 -37.01 -3.09
N GLY A 279 -12.08 -35.73 -2.96
CA GLY A 279 -13.01 -34.98 -3.80
C GLY A 279 -12.29 -34.43 -5.04
N ASP A 280 -13.00 -33.63 -5.84
CA ASP A 280 -12.59 -33.27 -7.22
C ASP A 280 -11.63 -32.07 -7.30
N GLY A 281 -11.43 -31.32 -6.20
CA GLY A 281 -10.38 -30.31 -6.08
C GLY A 281 -10.86 -28.85 -6.02
N ILE A 282 -9.95 -27.92 -6.32
CA ILE A 282 -10.20 -26.46 -6.35
C ILE A 282 -9.68 -25.84 -7.66
N ALA A 283 -10.39 -24.85 -8.20
CA ALA A 283 -9.95 -24.11 -9.38
C ALA A 283 -9.97 -22.59 -9.17
N PHE A 284 -8.91 -21.93 -9.66
CA PHE A 284 -8.95 -20.49 -9.93
C PHE A 284 -9.68 -20.26 -11.25
N ILE A 285 -10.71 -19.40 -11.27
CA ILE A 285 -11.57 -19.22 -12.43
C ILE A 285 -11.62 -17.76 -12.91
N ILE A 286 -11.58 -17.60 -14.23
CA ILE A 286 -11.98 -16.40 -14.98
C ILE A 286 -13.31 -16.72 -15.67
N ALA A 287 -14.39 -16.27 -15.05
CA ALA A 287 -15.76 -16.56 -15.39
C ALA A 287 -16.37 -15.53 -16.35
N GLN A 288 -17.24 -15.98 -17.25
CA GLN A 288 -17.93 -15.11 -18.19
C GLN A 288 -19.04 -14.25 -17.55
N ASN A 289 -19.54 -14.64 -16.37
CA ASN A 289 -20.60 -13.96 -15.65
C ASN A 289 -20.51 -14.24 -14.13
N ASN A 290 -21.30 -13.51 -13.35
CA ASN A 290 -21.39 -13.66 -11.89
C ASN A 290 -22.56 -14.55 -11.44
N LYS A 291 -23.10 -15.39 -12.33
CA LYS A 291 -24.17 -16.32 -11.95
C LYS A 291 -23.58 -17.42 -11.04
N PRO A 292 -24.42 -18.04 -10.18
CA PRO A 292 -24.05 -19.25 -9.47
C PRO A 292 -23.55 -20.34 -10.42
N SER A 293 -22.78 -21.29 -9.89
CA SER A 293 -22.34 -22.45 -10.66
C SER A 293 -23.52 -23.16 -11.33
N PRO A 294 -23.33 -23.77 -12.52
CA PRO A 294 -24.41 -24.48 -13.17
C PRO A 294 -24.99 -25.61 -12.27
N PRO A 295 -26.29 -25.94 -12.36
CA PRO A 295 -26.94 -26.81 -11.38
C PRO A 295 -26.37 -28.24 -11.30
N GLU A 296 -25.77 -28.73 -12.39
CA GLU A 296 -25.15 -30.06 -12.50
C GLU A 296 -23.61 -29.98 -12.57
N SER A 297 -23.02 -28.91 -12.05
CA SER A 297 -21.57 -28.69 -12.09
C SER A 297 -20.79 -29.34 -10.95
N TYR A 298 -21.38 -30.30 -10.26
CA TYR A 298 -20.75 -31.02 -9.16
C TYR A 298 -19.85 -32.15 -9.68
N GLY A 299 -19.05 -32.75 -8.80
CA GLY A 299 -18.12 -33.81 -9.21
C GLY A 299 -16.94 -33.25 -9.99
N SER A 300 -16.50 -33.99 -11.01
CA SER A 300 -15.43 -33.63 -11.95
C SER A 300 -15.68 -32.33 -12.71
N PHE A 301 -16.86 -31.71 -12.57
CA PHE A 301 -17.16 -30.42 -13.19
C PHE A 301 -16.77 -29.21 -12.32
N ILE A 302 -16.46 -29.43 -11.04
CA ILE A 302 -15.87 -28.52 -10.04
C ILE A 302 -16.46 -27.10 -9.97
N GLY A 303 -17.71 -26.92 -10.42
CA GLY A 303 -18.35 -25.61 -10.54
C GLY A 303 -17.91 -24.74 -11.72
N ILE A 304 -17.12 -25.29 -12.65
CA ILE A 304 -16.65 -24.61 -13.86
C ILE A 304 -17.66 -24.79 -15.02
N LEU A 305 -18.04 -26.04 -15.32
CA LEU A 305 -18.94 -26.45 -16.41
C LEU A 305 -20.04 -27.39 -15.88
N ASP A 306 -20.89 -27.91 -16.75
CA ASP A 306 -21.85 -29.00 -16.49
C ASP A 306 -22.04 -29.82 -17.78
N PRO A 307 -22.71 -30.98 -17.72
CA PRO A 307 -22.89 -31.85 -18.90
C PRO A 307 -23.52 -31.15 -20.12
N SER A 308 -24.33 -30.10 -19.91
CA SER A 308 -24.96 -29.34 -20.99
C SER A 308 -24.10 -28.22 -21.56
N THR A 309 -23.03 -27.83 -20.87
CA THR A 309 -22.14 -26.72 -21.28
C THR A 309 -20.77 -27.18 -21.77
N GLU A 310 -20.46 -28.47 -21.62
CA GLU A 310 -19.29 -29.11 -22.22
C GLU A 310 -19.33 -29.03 -23.76
N GLY A 311 -18.20 -28.65 -24.37
CA GLY A 311 -18.09 -28.47 -25.82
C GLY A 311 -18.23 -27.02 -26.32
N GLY A 312 -18.19 -26.02 -25.43
CA GLY A 312 -17.94 -24.62 -25.80
C GLY A 312 -19.15 -23.68 -25.75
N VAL A 313 -20.15 -23.97 -24.91
CA VAL A 313 -21.27 -23.06 -24.65
C VAL A 313 -20.88 -21.92 -23.69
N LEU A 314 -19.97 -22.20 -22.76
CA LEU A 314 -19.42 -21.23 -21.82
C LEU A 314 -17.99 -20.84 -22.24
N HIS A 315 -17.71 -19.54 -22.19
CA HIS A 315 -16.39 -18.96 -22.50
C HIS A 315 -15.67 -18.58 -21.21
N GLN A 316 -15.09 -19.58 -20.54
CA GLN A 316 -14.39 -19.42 -19.27
C GLN A 316 -12.96 -19.96 -19.36
N LEU A 317 -12.11 -19.55 -18.43
CA LEU A 317 -10.77 -20.11 -18.25
C LEU A 317 -10.63 -20.50 -16.78
N ALA A 318 -10.21 -21.73 -16.52
CA ALA A 318 -9.92 -22.19 -15.18
C ALA A 318 -8.53 -22.82 -15.11
N VAL A 319 -7.89 -22.68 -13.95
CA VAL A 319 -6.69 -23.43 -13.59
C VAL A 319 -7.07 -24.32 -12.42
N GLU A 320 -7.26 -25.60 -12.73
CA GLU A 320 -7.74 -26.63 -11.81
C GLU A 320 -6.57 -27.29 -11.08
N LEU A 321 -6.73 -27.49 -9.78
CA LEU A 321 -5.86 -28.29 -8.92
C LEU A 321 -6.64 -29.55 -8.53
N ASP A 322 -6.45 -30.61 -9.30
CA ASP A 322 -7.26 -31.82 -9.21
C ASP A 322 -6.69 -32.81 -8.18
N THR A 323 -7.53 -33.19 -7.23
CA THR A 323 -7.24 -34.15 -6.16
C THR A 323 -7.79 -35.54 -6.42
N TYR A 324 -8.65 -35.74 -7.42
CA TYR A 324 -9.26 -37.03 -7.77
C TYR A 324 -8.75 -37.56 -9.12
N LYS A 325 -8.90 -38.87 -9.37
CA LYS A 325 -8.53 -39.45 -10.66
C LYS A 325 -9.76 -40.01 -11.35
N ASN A 326 -10.24 -39.31 -12.36
CA ASN A 326 -11.27 -39.79 -13.27
C ASN A 326 -10.69 -40.74 -14.34
N ALA A 327 -11.57 -41.44 -15.05
CA ALA A 327 -11.21 -42.55 -15.95
C ALA A 327 -10.25 -42.15 -17.10
N ARG A 328 -10.14 -40.86 -17.42
CA ARG A 328 -9.34 -40.33 -18.54
C ARG A 328 -8.20 -39.38 -18.11
N GLU A 329 -8.02 -39.16 -16.81
CA GLU A 329 -6.95 -38.32 -16.26
C GLU A 329 -5.64 -39.08 -16.04
N ILE A 330 -4.53 -38.32 -16.01
CA ILE A 330 -3.19 -38.85 -15.82
C ILE A 330 -3.00 -39.42 -14.41
N ASP A 331 -3.42 -38.67 -13.39
CA ASP A 331 -3.41 -39.03 -11.96
C ASP A 331 -4.37 -38.11 -11.19
N GLY A 332 -4.53 -38.32 -9.87
CA GLY A 332 -5.32 -37.42 -9.01
C GLY A 332 -4.45 -36.51 -8.15
N ASN A 333 -3.47 -35.89 -8.79
CA ASN A 333 -2.56 -34.91 -8.21
C ASN A 333 -1.90 -34.08 -9.33
N HIS A 334 -2.69 -33.31 -10.06
CA HIS A 334 -2.22 -32.54 -11.22
C HIS A 334 -2.76 -31.11 -11.25
N ILE A 335 -2.18 -30.27 -12.12
CA ILE A 335 -2.77 -28.98 -12.51
C ILE A 335 -3.19 -29.05 -13.97
N ALA A 336 -4.43 -28.67 -14.23
CA ALA A 336 -5.02 -28.56 -15.56
C ALA A 336 -5.37 -27.10 -15.90
N ILE A 337 -5.42 -26.80 -17.20
CA ILE A 337 -5.94 -25.54 -17.74
C ILE A 337 -7.18 -25.90 -18.55
N ASP A 338 -8.33 -25.43 -18.09
CA ASP A 338 -9.65 -25.81 -18.59
C ASP A 338 -10.35 -24.62 -19.22
N THR A 339 -11.07 -24.88 -20.29
CA THR A 339 -11.78 -23.82 -21.03
C THR A 339 -13.20 -24.24 -21.41
N THR A 340 -13.31 -25.19 -22.33
CA THR A 340 -14.58 -25.62 -22.91
C THR A 340 -14.91 -27.08 -22.64
N SER A 341 -13.96 -27.85 -22.10
CA SER A 341 -14.11 -29.22 -21.64
C SER A 341 -13.15 -29.44 -20.48
N ILE A 342 -13.63 -30.12 -19.45
CA ILE A 342 -12.82 -30.58 -18.31
C ILE A 342 -12.28 -31.99 -18.59
N GLU A 343 -12.98 -32.78 -19.42
CA GLU A 343 -12.48 -34.07 -19.88
C GLU A 343 -11.23 -33.93 -20.78
N TYR A 344 -11.12 -32.82 -21.52
CA TYR A 344 -10.02 -32.53 -22.43
C TYR A 344 -9.38 -31.16 -22.14
N PRO A 345 -8.61 -31.02 -21.05
CA PRO A 345 -7.94 -29.77 -20.72
C PRO A 345 -6.99 -29.35 -21.84
N VAL A 346 -6.82 -28.04 -22.04
CA VAL A 346 -5.90 -27.53 -23.07
C VAL A 346 -4.44 -27.76 -22.69
N ALA A 347 -4.16 -27.94 -21.39
CA ALA A 347 -2.90 -28.42 -20.88
C ALA A 347 -3.07 -29.09 -19.52
N VAL A 348 -2.30 -30.14 -19.25
CA VAL A 348 -2.32 -30.85 -17.97
C VAL A 348 -0.91 -31.35 -17.63
N LYS A 349 -0.54 -31.33 -16.35
CA LYS A 349 0.74 -31.87 -15.87
C LYS A 349 0.65 -32.34 -14.41
N SER A 350 1.24 -33.50 -14.13
CA SER A 350 1.28 -34.10 -12.79
C SER A 350 2.20 -33.35 -11.84
N LEU A 351 1.71 -33.06 -10.62
CA LEU A 351 2.51 -32.46 -9.54
C LEU A 351 3.46 -33.46 -8.88
N SER A 352 3.21 -34.76 -9.09
CA SER A 352 4.05 -35.85 -8.59
C SER A 352 5.48 -35.74 -9.14
N ASP A 353 5.67 -35.20 -10.35
CA ASP A 353 6.97 -34.96 -10.99
C ASP A 353 7.89 -34.02 -10.20
N ILE A 354 7.32 -33.15 -9.35
CA ILE A 354 8.05 -32.16 -8.56
C ILE A 354 7.90 -32.37 -7.05
N GLY A 355 7.32 -33.51 -6.63
CA GLY A 355 7.18 -33.88 -5.22
C GLY A 355 6.15 -33.06 -4.44
N ILE A 356 5.20 -32.42 -5.12
CA ILE A 356 4.08 -31.72 -4.49
C ILE A 356 2.88 -32.65 -4.46
N ASN A 357 2.22 -32.74 -3.31
CA ASN A 357 0.99 -33.50 -3.11
C ASN A 357 -0.10 -32.55 -2.61
N LEU A 358 -1.12 -32.34 -3.42
CA LEU A 358 -2.26 -31.47 -3.12
C LEU A 358 -2.99 -31.91 -1.83
N LYS A 359 -3.03 -33.22 -1.57
CA LYS A 359 -3.71 -33.84 -0.41
C LYS A 359 -2.87 -33.88 0.85
N SER A 360 -1.74 -33.18 0.89
CA SER A 360 -0.82 -33.23 2.03
C SER A 360 -1.26 -32.42 3.25
N GLY A 361 -2.34 -31.62 3.14
CA GLY A 361 -2.74 -30.65 4.16
C GLY A 361 -1.77 -29.48 4.34
N ARG A 362 -0.68 -29.44 3.56
CA ARG A 362 0.31 -28.35 3.59
C ARG A 362 -0.19 -27.17 2.74
N ASN A 363 0.26 -25.98 3.11
CA ASN A 363 0.01 -24.78 2.32
C ASN A 363 0.76 -24.87 0.98
N ILE A 364 0.07 -24.64 -0.13
CA ILE A 364 0.60 -24.68 -1.48
C ILE A 364 0.38 -23.31 -2.12
N THR A 365 1.47 -22.66 -2.53
CA THR A 365 1.42 -21.36 -3.20
C THR A 365 1.47 -21.58 -4.71
N VAL A 366 0.50 -21.02 -5.42
CA VAL A 366 0.38 -21.04 -6.88
C VAL A 366 0.45 -19.61 -7.39
N LYS A 367 1.25 -19.39 -8.43
CA LYS A 367 1.34 -18.12 -9.15
C LYS A 367 1.01 -18.35 -10.62
N ILE A 368 0.07 -17.58 -11.15
CA ILE A 368 -0.34 -17.62 -12.55
C ILE A 368 -0.06 -16.25 -13.18
N GLU A 369 0.68 -16.24 -14.29
CA GLU A 369 1.03 -15.02 -15.01
C GLU A 369 0.64 -15.10 -16.48
N TYR A 370 0.00 -14.05 -16.98
CA TYR A 370 -0.31 -13.85 -18.38
C TYR A 370 0.16 -12.49 -18.85
N ASP A 371 1.02 -12.49 -19.88
CA ASP A 371 1.57 -11.27 -20.48
C ASP A 371 0.87 -10.95 -21.82
N GLY A 372 -0.09 -10.04 -21.77
CA GLY A 372 -0.88 -9.57 -22.91
C GLY A 372 -0.11 -8.67 -23.88
N TRP A 373 1.07 -8.13 -23.52
CA TRP A 373 1.90 -7.27 -24.39
C TRP A 373 2.59 -8.04 -25.51
N LYS A 374 2.74 -9.35 -25.36
CA LYS A 374 3.42 -10.21 -26.32
C LYS A 374 2.59 -10.39 -27.59
N LYS A 375 3.25 -10.63 -28.73
CA LYS A 375 2.56 -10.76 -30.03
C LYS A 375 1.61 -11.96 -30.02
N ILE A 376 0.39 -11.75 -30.55
CA ILE A 376 -0.76 -12.69 -30.52
C ILE A 376 -0.39 -14.12 -30.98
N HIS A 377 0.52 -14.29 -31.95
CA HIS A 377 0.74 -15.57 -32.62
C HIS A 377 2.03 -16.32 -32.24
N THR A 378 2.92 -15.74 -31.41
CA THR A 378 4.20 -16.40 -31.07
C THR A 378 4.48 -16.54 -29.59
N ASP A 379 4.05 -15.61 -28.73
CA ASP A 379 4.66 -15.47 -27.40
C ASP A 379 3.70 -15.25 -26.21
N LYS A 380 2.37 -15.19 -26.41
CA LYS A 380 1.40 -15.09 -25.29
C LYS A 380 1.29 -16.44 -24.56
N MET A 381 1.91 -16.51 -23.38
CA MET A 381 1.94 -17.72 -22.53
C MET A 381 1.21 -17.43 -21.23
N LEU A 382 0.33 -18.35 -20.82
CA LEU A 382 -0.09 -18.51 -19.43
C LEU A 382 0.97 -19.35 -18.72
N LYS A 383 1.61 -18.79 -17.71
CA LYS A 383 2.63 -19.46 -16.91
C LYS A 383 2.07 -19.77 -15.54
N ILE A 384 2.31 -20.98 -15.06
CA ILE A 384 1.90 -21.45 -13.74
C ILE A 384 3.17 -21.91 -13.01
N ASP A 385 3.46 -21.24 -11.90
CA ASP A 385 4.52 -21.62 -10.98
C ASP A 385 3.89 -22.11 -9.67
N VAL A 386 4.48 -23.13 -9.02
CA VAL A 386 3.93 -23.74 -7.80
C VAL A 386 5.03 -24.20 -6.84
N ALA A 387 4.78 -24.11 -5.54
CA ALA A 387 5.60 -24.69 -4.48
C ALA A 387 4.80 -24.85 -3.17
N TYR A 388 5.30 -25.65 -2.22
CA TYR A 388 4.85 -25.54 -0.83
C TYR A 388 5.20 -24.15 -0.27
N ALA A 389 4.32 -23.57 0.54
CA ALA A 389 4.54 -22.25 1.12
C ALA A 389 5.86 -22.20 1.90
N GLY A 390 6.62 -21.11 1.70
CA GLY A 390 7.96 -20.93 2.25
C GLY A 390 9.11 -21.45 1.36
N ASN A 391 8.81 -22.26 0.33
CA ASN A 391 9.80 -22.69 -0.66
C ASN A 391 9.78 -21.78 -1.92
N PRO A 392 10.89 -21.68 -2.67
CA PRO A 392 10.91 -20.98 -3.95
C PRO A 392 9.94 -21.62 -4.96
N LEU A 393 9.16 -20.79 -5.66
CA LEU A 393 8.26 -21.23 -6.73
C LEU A 393 9.03 -21.88 -7.88
N VAL A 394 8.52 -22.99 -8.39
CA VAL A 394 9.08 -23.71 -9.54
C VAL A 394 8.18 -23.48 -10.74
N ASN A 395 8.77 -23.11 -11.89
CA ASN A 395 8.02 -23.01 -13.13
C ASN A 395 7.52 -24.39 -13.56
N PHE A 396 6.20 -24.56 -13.52
CA PHE A 396 5.59 -25.87 -13.58
C PHE A 396 4.93 -26.14 -14.92
N LEU A 397 4.05 -25.25 -15.36
CA LEU A 397 3.29 -25.39 -16.61
C LEU A 397 3.27 -24.07 -17.38
N ASN A 398 3.63 -24.11 -18.66
CA ASN A 398 3.51 -22.96 -19.56
C ASN A 398 2.67 -23.37 -20.77
N HIS A 399 1.58 -22.66 -21.03
CA HIS A 399 0.69 -22.96 -22.14
C HIS A 399 0.42 -21.71 -23.00
N LYS A 400 0.30 -21.89 -24.32
CA LYS A 400 -0.04 -20.80 -25.23
C LYS A 400 -1.54 -20.60 -25.21
N ILE A 401 -2.00 -19.43 -24.78
CA ILE A 401 -3.43 -19.11 -24.75
C ILE A 401 -3.68 -17.69 -25.25
N ILE A 402 -4.80 -17.49 -25.95
CA ILE A 402 -5.24 -16.19 -26.45
C ILE A 402 -6.55 -15.85 -25.73
N LEU A 403 -6.49 -14.99 -24.71
CA LEU A 403 -7.68 -14.66 -23.90
C LEU A 403 -8.86 -14.14 -24.72
N LYS A 404 -8.59 -13.46 -25.85
CA LYS A 404 -9.61 -12.98 -26.79
C LYS A 404 -10.49 -14.09 -27.37
N ASP A 405 -9.92 -15.26 -27.56
CA ASP A 405 -10.61 -16.42 -28.14
C ASP A 405 -11.15 -17.36 -27.05
N THR A 406 -10.76 -17.14 -25.78
CA THR A 406 -11.09 -18.01 -24.65
C THR A 406 -12.22 -17.48 -23.77
N VAL A 407 -12.19 -16.20 -23.41
CA VAL A 407 -13.13 -15.56 -22.48
C VAL A 407 -13.72 -14.28 -23.07
N PRO A 408 -14.92 -13.85 -22.68
CA PRO A 408 -15.44 -12.55 -23.09
C PRO A 408 -14.57 -11.41 -22.56
N ARG A 409 -14.82 -10.20 -23.05
CA ARG A 409 -14.06 -9.00 -22.63
C ARG A 409 -14.28 -8.68 -21.15
N GLU A 410 -15.52 -8.74 -20.68
CA GLU A 410 -15.88 -8.54 -19.27
C GLU A 410 -16.01 -9.90 -18.58
N VAL A 411 -15.25 -10.10 -17.51
CA VAL A 411 -15.16 -11.36 -16.78
C VAL A 411 -15.24 -11.13 -15.27
N TYR A 412 -15.48 -12.19 -14.52
CA TYR A 412 -15.40 -12.23 -13.06
C TYR A 412 -14.31 -13.20 -12.65
N VAL A 413 -13.49 -12.85 -11.66
CA VAL A 413 -12.38 -13.70 -11.22
C VAL A 413 -12.61 -14.21 -9.81
N GLY A 414 -12.18 -15.43 -9.51
CA GLY A 414 -12.33 -15.98 -8.17
C GLY A 414 -12.00 -17.46 -8.11
N PHE A 415 -12.70 -18.19 -7.26
CA PHE A 415 -12.47 -19.61 -7.00
C PHE A 415 -13.76 -20.42 -7.04
N THR A 416 -13.61 -21.66 -7.46
CA THR A 416 -14.68 -22.66 -7.41
C THR A 416 -14.11 -23.98 -6.91
N ALA A 417 -14.91 -24.74 -6.17
CA ALA A 417 -14.53 -26.06 -5.68
C ALA A 417 -15.77 -26.94 -5.55
N SER A 418 -15.59 -28.24 -5.70
CA SER A 418 -16.64 -29.23 -5.51
C SER A 418 -16.23 -30.19 -4.40
N SER A 419 -17.12 -30.39 -3.44
CA SER A 419 -17.10 -31.59 -2.63
C SER A 419 -17.86 -32.65 -3.42
N GLY A 420 -17.14 -33.63 -3.97
CA GLY A 420 -17.73 -34.75 -4.71
C GLY A 420 -18.57 -35.65 -3.79
N HIS A 421 -18.51 -36.97 -3.96
CA HIS A 421 -19.15 -37.90 -3.01
C HIS A 421 -18.40 -38.02 -1.67
N PHE A 422 -17.28 -37.32 -1.50
CA PHE A 422 -16.36 -37.43 -0.36
C PHE A 422 -16.02 -36.04 0.19
N SER A 423 -15.78 -35.95 1.50
CA SER A 423 -15.56 -34.69 2.21
C SER A 423 -14.12 -34.19 2.07
N GLU A 424 -13.94 -33.14 1.26
CA GLU A 424 -12.72 -32.32 1.22
C GLU A 424 -13.02 -30.86 1.54
N ILE A 425 -12.15 -30.25 2.35
CA ILE A 425 -12.23 -28.83 2.69
C ILE A 425 -11.21 -28.08 1.84
N HIS A 426 -11.70 -27.18 1.00
CA HIS A 426 -10.89 -26.36 0.10
C HIS A 426 -10.75 -24.95 0.64
N GLN A 427 -9.53 -24.58 1.05
CA GLN A 427 -9.25 -23.32 1.71
C GLN A 427 -8.28 -22.45 0.91
N VAL A 428 -8.64 -21.19 0.64
CA VAL A 428 -7.72 -20.18 0.10
C VAL A 428 -7.24 -19.30 1.25
N LEU A 429 -5.96 -19.38 1.60
CA LEU A 429 -5.37 -18.73 2.79
C LEU A 429 -4.93 -17.28 2.56
N ASP A 430 -4.57 -16.95 1.32
CA ASP A 430 -4.21 -15.62 0.86
C ASP A 430 -4.38 -15.58 -0.66
N TRP A 431 -4.78 -14.42 -1.18
CA TRP A 431 -4.97 -14.22 -2.62
C TRP A 431 -4.66 -12.78 -3.00
N SER A 432 -3.80 -12.64 -4.01
CA SER A 432 -3.49 -11.38 -4.67
C SER A 432 -3.76 -11.54 -6.16
N PHE A 433 -4.60 -10.67 -6.72
CA PHE A 433 -4.88 -10.59 -8.15
C PHE A 433 -4.56 -9.18 -8.65
N THR A 434 -3.76 -9.09 -9.71
CA THR A 434 -3.38 -7.84 -10.37
C THR A 434 -3.69 -7.95 -11.85
N LEU A 435 -4.37 -6.95 -12.39
CA LEU A 435 -4.72 -6.87 -13.80
C LEU A 435 -4.38 -5.49 -14.35
N TYR A 436 -3.77 -5.51 -15.53
CA TYR A 436 -3.31 -4.34 -16.27
C TYR A 436 -4.02 -4.31 -17.62
N GLU A 437 -5.03 -3.45 -17.75
CA GLU A 437 -5.67 -3.20 -19.05
C GLU A 437 -4.69 -2.55 -20.03
N LEU A 438 -4.72 -3.01 -21.28
CA LEU A 438 -3.86 -2.54 -22.36
C LEU A 438 -4.65 -1.62 -23.31
N PRO A 439 -3.99 -0.68 -24.00
CA PRO A 439 -4.63 0.13 -25.03
C PRO A 439 -5.21 -0.74 -26.16
N ASN A 440 -6.38 -0.38 -26.70
CA ASN A 440 -7.02 -1.12 -27.81
C ASN A 440 -6.13 -1.23 -29.06
N GLU A 441 -5.16 -0.33 -29.26
CA GLU A 441 -4.16 -0.39 -30.36
C GLU A 441 -3.27 -1.65 -30.29
N SER A 442 -3.25 -2.36 -29.16
CA SER A 442 -2.56 -3.65 -29.02
C SER A 442 -3.29 -4.84 -29.68
N LEU A 443 -4.49 -4.63 -30.23
CA LEU A 443 -5.35 -5.68 -30.79
C LEU A 443 -5.22 -5.91 -32.30
N ASP A 444 -4.57 -5.02 -33.07
CA ASP A 444 -4.59 -5.12 -34.54
C ASP A 444 -3.19 -5.01 -35.19
N GLU A 445 -2.68 -6.14 -35.66
CA GLU A 445 -2.20 -6.28 -37.04
C GLU A 445 -2.25 -7.78 -37.41
N GLY A 446 -3.33 -8.17 -38.08
CA GLY A 446 -3.52 -9.54 -38.55
C GLY A 446 -4.54 -9.63 -39.68
N ILE A 447 -4.21 -9.08 -40.86
CA ILE A 447 -4.97 -9.38 -42.08
C ILE A 447 -4.81 -10.87 -42.39
N ALA A 448 -5.89 -11.62 -42.26
CA ALA A 448 -6.01 -12.96 -42.79
C ALA A 448 -5.98 -12.91 -44.32
N LEU A 449 -5.23 -13.82 -44.94
CA LEU A 449 -5.71 -14.43 -46.17
C LEU A 449 -5.45 -15.94 -46.15
N ASN A 450 -6.55 -16.68 -46.08
CA ASN A 450 -6.64 -18.10 -46.37
C ASN A 450 -5.93 -18.44 -47.69
N LYS A 451 -5.07 -19.46 -47.64
CA LYS A 451 -5.13 -20.67 -48.49
C LYS A 451 -3.86 -21.48 -48.28
N CYS A 452 -4.03 -22.71 -47.80
CA CYS A 452 -3.75 -23.91 -48.60
C CYS A 452 -3.73 -25.15 -47.70
N LYS A 453 -4.89 -25.83 -47.62
CA LYS A 453 -4.87 -27.28 -47.48
C LYS A 453 -4.28 -27.85 -48.77
N ARG A 454 -3.34 -28.81 -48.60
CA ARG A 454 -2.64 -29.66 -49.58
C ARG A 454 -1.28 -29.16 -50.04
N ALA A 455 -0.23 -29.58 -49.33
CA ALA A 455 1.10 -29.75 -49.91
C ALA A 455 1.96 -30.71 -49.05
N PHE A 456 1.52 -31.96 -48.93
CA PHE A 456 2.45 -33.08 -48.75
C PHE A 456 2.37 -33.89 -50.04
N GLU A 457 3.28 -33.62 -50.99
CA GLU A 457 3.73 -34.62 -51.97
C GLU A 457 4.91 -34.19 -52.89
N PHE A 458 5.36 -32.94 -52.92
CA PHE A 458 6.40 -32.51 -53.89
C PHE A 458 7.68 -31.93 -53.27
N VAL A 459 8.18 -32.53 -52.17
CA VAL A 459 9.37 -32.04 -51.42
C VAL A 459 10.69 -32.17 -52.20
N ILE A 460 10.78 -32.97 -53.26
CA ILE A 460 12.07 -33.33 -53.87
C ILE A 460 12.57 -32.39 -55.01
N PRO A 461 11.77 -31.64 -55.80
CA PRO A 461 12.32 -30.80 -56.88
C PRO A 461 12.82 -29.41 -56.46
N ILE A 462 12.62 -29.00 -55.20
CA ILE A 462 12.80 -27.60 -54.72
C ILE A 462 14.27 -27.23 -54.44
N SER A 463 15.14 -28.21 -54.20
CA SER A 463 16.53 -27.99 -53.77
C SER A 463 17.44 -27.40 -54.87
N VAL A 464 17.16 -27.66 -56.15
CA VAL A 464 18.01 -27.23 -57.27
C VAL A 464 17.69 -25.79 -57.74
N VAL A 465 16.44 -25.35 -57.60
CA VAL A 465 16.00 -23.99 -57.98
C VAL A 465 16.46 -22.94 -56.95
N LEU A 466 16.68 -23.35 -55.70
CA LEU A 466 17.08 -22.46 -54.61
C LEU A 466 18.47 -21.83 -54.81
N LEU A 467 19.41 -22.54 -55.44
CA LEU A 467 20.78 -22.06 -55.65
C LEU A 467 20.87 -20.94 -56.69
N LEU A 468 20.05 -20.98 -57.75
CA LEU A 468 20.06 -19.98 -58.82
C LEU A 468 19.28 -18.70 -58.43
N ALA A 469 18.34 -18.78 -57.48
CA ALA A 469 17.55 -17.64 -57.01
C ALA A 469 18.26 -16.76 -55.95
N VAL A 470 19.25 -17.29 -55.23
CA VAL A 470 19.90 -16.58 -54.10
C VAL A 470 20.94 -15.56 -54.55
N MET A 471 21.58 -15.75 -55.72
CA MET A 471 22.63 -14.85 -56.23
C MET A 471 22.16 -13.40 -56.50
N PRO A 472 21.00 -13.16 -57.17
CA PRO A 472 20.43 -11.81 -57.27
C PRO A 472 19.91 -11.26 -55.93
N PHE A 473 19.53 -12.13 -54.97
CA PHE A 473 19.09 -11.72 -53.64
C PHE A 473 20.24 -11.19 -52.77
N VAL A 474 21.46 -11.72 -52.91
CA VAL A 474 22.66 -11.22 -52.21
C VAL A 474 23.08 -9.84 -52.71
N LEU A 475 23.01 -9.60 -54.03
CA LEU A 475 23.28 -8.28 -54.62
C LEU A 475 22.18 -7.26 -54.27
N LYS A 476 20.91 -7.69 -54.25
CA LYS A 476 19.77 -6.89 -53.76
C LYS A 476 19.83 -6.65 -52.26
N ALA A 477 20.35 -7.58 -51.47
CA ALA A 477 20.56 -7.44 -50.03
C ALA A 477 21.68 -6.43 -49.72
N ARG A 478 22.75 -6.36 -50.53
CA ARG A 478 23.78 -5.32 -50.43
C ARG A 478 23.24 -3.91 -50.75
N ARG A 479 22.39 -3.77 -51.77
CA ARG A 479 21.65 -2.52 -52.06
C ARG A 479 20.67 -2.15 -50.95
N ARG A 480 19.87 -3.12 -50.47
CA ARG A 480 18.92 -2.95 -49.36
C ARG A 480 19.60 -2.65 -48.02
N ARG A 481 20.83 -3.11 -47.79
CA ARG A 481 21.59 -2.78 -46.58
C ARG A 481 22.05 -1.32 -46.59
N LYS A 482 22.37 -0.77 -47.76
CA LYS A 482 22.67 0.66 -47.97
C LYS A 482 21.41 1.53 -47.81
N GLU A 483 20.27 1.07 -48.34
CA GLU A 483 18.96 1.74 -48.16
C GLU A 483 18.38 1.59 -46.75
N ARG A 484 18.68 0.51 -46.02
CA ARG A 484 18.28 0.31 -44.61
C ARG A 484 19.13 1.14 -43.64
N LEU A 485 20.36 1.48 -44.00
CA LEU A 485 21.19 2.38 -43.21
C LEU A 485 20.64 3.81 -43.32
N GLY A 486 20.31 4.26 -44.54
CA GLY A 486 19.60 5.52 -44.75
C GLY A 486 18.22 5.56 -44.09
N ARG A 487 17.42 4.48 -44.17
CA ARG A 487 16.14 4.38 -43.45
C ARG A 487 16.29 4.36 -41.93
N ARG A 488 17.41 3.85 -41.40
CA ARG A 488 17.68 3.84 -39.96
C ARG A 488 18.09 5.24 -39.50
N GLU A 489 18.84 5.98 -40.31
CA GLU A 489 19.12 7.40 -40.10
C GLU A 489 17.84 8.24 -40.23
N ASP A 490 16.94 7.93 -41.17
CA ASP A 490 15.63 8.59 -41.32
C ASP A 490 14.65 8.23 -40.19
N ILE A 491 14.64 6.98 -39.71
CA ILE A 491 13.85 6.56 -38.54
C ILE A 491 14.44 7.19 -37.27
N GLU A 492 15.76 7.31 -37.15
CA GLU A 492 16.41 7.97 -36.02
C GLU A 492 16.21 9.49 -36.06
N MET A 493 16.08 10.09 -37.25
CA MET A 493 15.65 11.48 -37.48
C MET A 493 14.15 11.68 -37.22
N GLN A 494 13.29 10.72 -37.58
CA GLN A 494 11.86 10.73 -37.25
C GLN A 494 11.59 10.41 -35.77
N THR A 495 12.46 9.64 -35.11
CA THR A 495 12.41 9.39 -33.64
C THR A 495 12.93 10.61 -32.87
N LYS A 496 13.90 11.35 -33.42
CA LYS A 496 14.27 12.71 -32.93
C LYS A 496 13.12 13.71 -33.06
N LEU A 497 12.15 13.48 -33.96
CA LEU A 497 10.93 14.29 -34.12
C LEU A 497 9.78 13.83 -33.20
N ALA A 498 9.81 12.60 -32.68
CA ALA A 498 8.94 12.10 -31.61
C ALA A 498 9.55 12.44 -30.24
N THR A 499 9.77 13.73 -29.96
CA THR A 499 10.62 14.33 -28.90
C THR A 499 10.26 14.02 -27.43
N ASN A 500 9.40 13.05 -27.16
CA ASN A 500 8.52 13.13 -26.01
C ASN A 500 8.36 11.79 -25.24
N VAL A 501 8.80 10.68 -25.84
CA VAL A 501 9.04 9.34 -25.26
C VAL A 501 10.23 9.18 -24.29
N PRO A 502 10.20 8.95 -22.95
CA PRO A 502 11.42 8.57 -22.25
C PRO A 502 12.06 7.31 -22.87
N LYS A 503 13.27 7.44 -23.42
CA LYS A 503 13.93 6.40 -24.22
C LYS A 503 14.58 5.35 -23.32
N LYS A 504 14.49 4.07 -23.71
CA LYS A 504 15.31 3.02 -23.09
C LYS A 504 16.75 3.09 -23.64
N PHE A 505 17.72 3.30 -22.75
CA PHE A 505 19.15 3.29 -23.05
C PHE A 505 19.80 1.99 -22.61
N THR A 506 20.90 1.61 -23.25
CA THR A 506 21.75 0.51 -22.80
C THR A 506 22.80 1.00 -21.79
N TYR A 507 23.22 0.13 -20.87
CA TYR A 507 24.27 0.47 -19.92
C TYR A 507 25.57 0.91 -20.63
N LYS A 508 25.92 0.27 -21.74
CA LYS A 508 27.13 0.59 -22.52
C LYS A 508 27.08 2.01 -23.10
N GLU A 509 25.91 2.46 -23.57
CA GLU A 509 25.75 3.83 -24.08
C GLU A 509 25.94 4.86 -22.96
N LEU A 510 25.32 4.64 -21.80
CA LEU A 510 25.44 5.55 -20.65
C LEU A 510 26.83 5.53 -20.03
N SER A 511 27.47 4.35 -19.95
CA SER A 511 28.86 4.20 -19.53
C SER A 511 29.78 4.98 -20.46
N LYS A 512 29.60 4.90 -21.79
CA LYS A 512 30.39 5.69 -22.73
C LYS A 512 30.14 7.20 -22.56
N ALA A 513 28.87 7.60 -22.44
CA ALA A 513 28.48 9.01 -22.30
C ALA A 513 29.05 9.66 -21.03
N THR A 514 29.14 8.90 -19.94
CA THR A 514 29.64 9.36 -18.63
C THR A 514 31.15 9.12 -18.43
N ARG A 515 31.88 8.67 -19.46
CA ARG A 515 33.30 8.25 -19.37
C ARG A 515 33.53 7.19 -18.29
N ASN A 516 32.73 6.12 -18.34
CA ASN A 516 32.66 5.04 -17.37
C ASN A 516 32.37 5.52 -15.95
N PHE A 517 31.40 6.43 -15.81
CA PHE A 517 31.02 7.01 -14.52
C PHE A 517 32.21 7.62 -13.78
N SER A 518 33.05 8.36 -14.51
CA SER A 518 34.25 9.02 -13.97
C SER A 518 33.90 9.96 -12.82
N LYS A 519 34.78 10.02 -11.81
CA LYS A 519 34.68 10.97 -10.70
C LYS A 519 34.66 12.43 -11.16
N GLU A 520 35.30 12.74 -12.29
CA GLU A 520 35.30 14.09 -12.89
C GLU A 520 33.91 14.50 -13.39
N ASN A 521 33.07 13.53 -13.73
CA ASN A 521 31.70 13.76 -14.18
C ASN A 521 30.69 13.67 -13.04
N LEU A 522 31.11 13.38 -11.80
CA LEU A 522 30.19 13.26 -10.67
C LEU A 522 29.63 14.64 -10.31
N LEU A 523 28.31 14.79 -10.40
CA LEU A 523 27.58 16.02 -10.07
C LEU A 523 27.15 16.05 -8.60
N GLY A 524 26.84 14.88 -8.02
CA GLY A 524 26.43 14.75 -6.63
C GLY A 524 26.16 13.31 -6.22
N THR A 525 26.11 13.07 -4.91
CA THR A 525 25.81 11.77 -4.29
C THR A 525 24.83 11.97 -3.13
N GLY A 526 23.77 11.16 -3.07
CA GLY A 526 22.77 11.20 -2.01
C GLY A 526 22.27 9.81 -1.63
N GLY A 527 21.25 9.75 -0.75
CA GLY A 527 20.63 8.48 -0.32
C GLY A 527 20.05 7.65 -1.47
N PHE A 528 19.75 8.29 -2.59
CA PHE A 528 19.14 7.70 -3.78
C PHE A 528 20.14 7.32 -4.88
N GLY A 529 21.44 7.44 -4.60
CA GLY A 529 22.53 7.09 -5.52
C GLY A 529 23.38 8.27 -5.98
N SER A 530 24.07 8.09 -7.11
CA SER A 530 25.08 9.03 -7.63
C SER A 530 24.67 9.59 -8.98
N VAL A 531 24.82 10.89 -9.19
CA VAL A 531 24.44 11.57 -10.44
C VAL A 531 25.70 11.97 -11.20
N TYR A 532 25.76 11.64 -12.49
CA TYR A 532 26.90 11.91 -13.36
C TYR A 532 26.50 12.75 -14.58
N LYS A 533 27.35 13.68 -14.98
CA LYS A 533 27.25 14.37 -16.25
C LYS A 533 27.63 13.43 -17.38
N GLY A 534 26.83 13.40 -18.44
CA GLY A 534 27.11 12.64 -19.66
C GLY A 534 26.93 13.48 -20.91
N VAL A 535 27.55 13.05 -22.01
CA VAL A 535 27.33 13.61 -23.35
C VAL A 535 27.32 12.46 -24.36
N PHE A 536 26.28 12.38 -25.19
CA PHE A 536 26.24 11.38 -26.27
C PHE A 536 27.20 11.78 -27.39
N THR A 537 28.21 10.96 -27.66
CA THR A 537 29.26 11.25 -28.65
C THR A 537 28.83 11.07 -30.11
N ASN A 538 27.63 10.54 -30.36
CA ASN A 538 27.17 10.10 -31.67
C ASN A 538 26.02 10.95 -32.24
N SER A 539 25.70 12.11 -31.64
CA SER A 539 24.70 13.04 -32.17
C SER A 539 25.35 14.26 -32.81
N ASP A 540 24.78 14.75 -33.91
CA ASP A 540 25.22 15.98 -34.62
C ASP A 540 25.19 17.23 -33.73
N TYR A 541 24.44 17.17 -32.62
CA TYR A 541 24.38 18.17 -31.56
C TYR A 541 24.60 17.46 -30.21
N PRO A 542 25.75 17.63 -29.54
CA PRO A 542 26.00 17.03 -28.24
C PRO A 542 25.19 17.75 -27.16
N SER A 543 24.08 17.14 -26.71
CA SER A 543 23.32 17.64 -25.57
C SER A 543 23.85 17.03 -24.26
N PRO A 544 24.16 17.83 -23.23
CA PRO A 544 24.55 17.33 -21.92
C PRO A 544 23.34 16.69 -21.21
N ILE A 545 23.59 15.57 -20.54
CA ILE A 545 22.60 14.83 -19.76
C ILE A 545 23.09 14.64 -18.33
N ALA A 546 22.15 14.41 -17.41
CA ALA A 546 22.41 13.96 -16.05
C ALA A 546 21.96 12.50 -15.91
N VAL A 547 22.88 11.62 -15.56
CA VAL A 547 22.65 10.18 -15.39
C VAL A 547 22.67 9.86 -13.89
N LYS A 548 21.49 9.61 -13.31
CA LYS A 548 21.33 9.17 -11.92
C LYS A 548 21.47 7.65 -11.88
N LYS A 549 22.53 7.17 -11.24
CA LYS A 549 22.80 5.75 -10.99
C LYS A 549 22.27 5.40 -9.60
N ILE A 550 21.22 4.60 -9.54
CA ILE A 550 20.56 4.20 -8.29
C ILE A 550 21.41 3.15 -7.58
N ASN A 551 21.46 3.20 -6.25
CA ASN A 551 22.14 2.21 -5.44
C ASN A 551 21.27 0.95 -5.30
N ALA A 552 21.54 -0.08 -6.12
CA ALA A 552 20.69 -1.26 -6.27
C ALA A 552 20.73 -2.27 -5.10
N THR A 553 21.38 -1.94 -3.98
CA THR A 553 21.50 -2.84 -2.82
C THR A 553 20.30 -2.82 -1.87
N SER A 554 19.28 -1.98 -2.13
CA SER A 554 18.10 -1.85 -1.27
C SER A 554 16.79 -1.97 -2.06
N THR A 555 15.80 -2.66 -1.46
CA THR A 555 14.42 -2.74 -1.98
C THR A 555 13.74 -1.37 -2.10
N GLN A 556 14.22 -0.38 -1.35
CA GLN A 556 13.77 1.00 -1.41
C GLN A 556 14.21 1.71 -2.71
N GLY A 557 15.46 1.51 -3.13
CA GLY A 557 15.98 2.13 -4.37
C GLY A 557 15.28 1.63 -5.63
N GLU A 558 14.87 0.36 -5.68
CA GLU A 558 14.07 -0.19 -6.80
C GLU A 558 12.68 0.46 -6.86
N ARG A 559 12.04 0.67 -5.71
CA ARG A 559 10.72 1.32 -5.63
C ARG A 559 10.78 2.76 -6.10
N GLU A 560 11.83 3.50 -5.74
CA GLU A 560 12.03 4.88 -6.16
C GLU A 560 12.31 4.98 -7.66
N TYR A 561 13.12 4.07 -8.20
CA TYR A 561 13.37 3.94 -9.63
C TYR A 561 12.06 3.73 -10.42
N LEU A 562 11.21 2.80 -9.97
CA LEU A 562 9.91 2.53 -10.58
C LEU A 562 8.95 3.71 -10.41
N ALA A 563 8.97 4.38 -9.26
CA ALA A 563 8.15 5.57 -9.00
C ALA A 563 8.52 6.75 -9.91
N GLU A 564 9.80 7.02 -10.14
CA GLU A 564 10.24 8.05 -11.09
C GLU A 564 9.78 7.70 -12.51
N ILE A 565 10.00 6.47 -13.00
CA ILE A 565 9.57 6.09 -14.37
C ILE A 565 8.05 6.17 -14.54
N SER A 566 7.28 5.74 -13.55
CA SER A 566 5.81 5.72 -13.62
C SER A 566 5.17 7.10 -13.44
N THR A 567 5.81 8.00 -12.67
CA THR A 567 5.31 9.35 -12.38
C THR A 567 5.86 10.38 -13.37
N ILE A 568 7.17 10.71 -13.31
CA ILE A 568 7.77 11.75 -14.17
C ILE A 568 7.80 11.35 -15.65
N GLY A 569 7.79 10.04 -15.96
CA GLY A 569 7.69 9.57 -17.34
C GLY A 569 6.38 9.96 -18.05
N ARG A 570 5.34 10.35 -17.28
CA ARG A 570 4.02 10.78 -17.78
C ARG A 570 3.77 12.28 -17.61
N LEU A 571 4.61 12.98 -16.85
CA LEU A 571 4.47 14.41 -16.56
C LEU A 571 5.40 15.22 -17.46
N ARG A 572 4.87 16.25 -18.10
CA ARG A 572 5.67 17.23 -18.86
C ARG A 572 5.26 18.63 -18.52
N HIS A 573 6.21 19.40 -18.01
CA HIS A 573 6.00 20.79 -17.66
C HIS A 573 7.31 21.56 -17.68
N LYS A 574 7.25 22.83 -18.05
CA LYS A 574 8.41 23.74 -18.16
C LYS A 574 9.13 23.99 -16.83
N ASN A 575 8.62 23.49 -15.71
CA ASN A 575 9.17 23.67 -14.37
C ASN A 575 9.35 22.34 -13.63
N LEU A 576 9.41 21.23 -14.37
CA LEU A 576 9.86 19.93 -13.87
C LEU A 576 11.11 19.50 -14.63
N VAL A 577 12.02 18.79 -13.94
CA VAL A 577 13.19 18.21 -14.59
C VAL A 577 12.74 17.05 -15.49
N GLN A 578 12.90 17.20 -16.80
CA GLN A 578 12.37 16.23 -17.75
C GLN A 578 13.18 14.92 -17.76
N LEU A 579 12.50 13.81 -17.52
CA LEU A 579 13.06 12.47 -17.74
C LEU A 579 13.20 12.22 -19.26
N GLN A 580 14.44 12.09 -19.72
CA GLN A 580 14.76 11.78 -21.12
C GLN A 580 14.80 10.27 -21.39
N GLY A 581 15.04 9.45 -20.36
CA GLY A 581 15.05 8.01 -20.50
C GLY A 581 15.55 7.25 -19.28
N TRP A 582 15.70 5.94 -19.44
CA TRP A 582 16.03 5.01 -18.37
C TRP A 582 16.84 3.83 -18.89
N CYS A 583 17.58 3.18 -17.99
CA CYS A 583 18.31 1.95 -18.24
C CYS A 583 18.05 0.97 -17.11
N HIS A 584 17.74 -0.27 -17.46
CA HIS A 584 17.68 -1.43 -16.57
C HIS A 584 18.50 -2.52 -17.24
N ASP A 585 19.65 -2.85 -16.65
CA ASP A 585 20.52 -3.94 -17.11
C ASP A 585 21.09 -4.69 -15.90
N ARG A 586 20.59 -5.90 -15.64
CA ARG A 586 20.89 -6.69 -14.43
C ARG A 586 20.61 -5.86 -13.16
N GLU A 587 21.61 -5.70 -12.29
CA GLU A 587 21.55 -4.91 -11.05
C GLU A 587 21.85 -3.40 -11.28
N GLN A 588 21.92 -2.94 -12.53
CA GLN A 588 22.21 -1.52 -12.83
C GLN A 588 20.91 -0.79 -13.20
N LEU A 589 20.44 0.04 -12.28
CA LEU A 589 19.28 0.92 -12.45
C LEU A 589 19.75 2.35 -12.66
N LEU A 590 19.44 2.94 -13.82
CA LEU A 590 19.82 4.32 -14.15
C LEU A 590 18.67 5.11 -14.76
N LEU A 591 18.61 6.39 -14.41
CA LEU A 591 17.68 7.37 -14.96
C LEU A 591 18.46 8.47 -15.67
N VAL A 592 17.93 8.94 -16.79
CA VAL A 592 18.57 9.94 -17.65
C VAL A 592 17.67 11.16 -17.70
N TYR A 593 18.21 12.27 -17.19
CA TYR A 593 17.56 13.57 -17.15
C TYR A 593 18.28 14.56 -18.06
N GLU A 594 17.60 15.64 -18.40
CA GLU A 594 18.28 16.82 -18.91
C GLU A 594 19.28 17.39 -17.90
N TYR A 595 20.37 17.96 -18.41
CA TYR A 595 21.40 18.54 -17.56
C TYR A 595 21.05 19.99 -17.17
N MET A 596 21.03 20.25 -15.87
CA MET A 596 20.76 21.56 -15.28
C MET A 596 22.09 22.26 -14.95
N PRO A 597 22.53 23.26 -15.73
CA PRO A 597 23.89 23.80 -15.64
C PRO A 597 24.18 24.56 -14.34
N ASN A 598 23.18 25.18 -13.74
CA ASN A 598 23.31 25.94 -12.50
C ASN A 598 23.09 25.06 -11.24
N GLY A 599 22.86 23.76 -11.43
CA GLY A 599 22.72 22.81 -10.32
C GLY A 599 21.47 23.03 -9.48
N SER A 600 21.51 22.59 -8.22
CA SER A 600 20.40 22.67 -7.27
C SER A 600 20.37 23.98 -6.47
N LEU A 601 19.20 24.42 -6.04
CA LEU A 601 18.98 25.66 -5.30
C LEU A 601 19.74 25.70 -3.96
N ASP A 602 20.01 24.55 -3.35
CA ASP A 602 20.72 24.44 -2.08
C ASP A 602 22.19 24.95 -2.12
N ARG A 603 22.76 25.09 -3.32
CA ARG A 603 24.07 25.73 -3.53
C ARG A 603 24.07 27.23 -3.23
N TYR A 604 22.92 27.88 -3.37
CA TYR A 604 22.79 29.33 -3.24
C TYR A 604 22.36 29.76 -1.84
N ILE A 605 21.57 28.95 -1.14
CA ILE A 605 21.05 29.29 0.18
C ILE A 605 22.20 29.37 1.21
N GLY A 606 22.53 30.60 1.64
CA GLY A 606 23.55 30.89 2.64
C GLY A 606 25.00 30.67 2.18
N LYS A 607 25.22 30.54 0.86
CA LYS A 607 26.53 30.21 0.28
C LYS A 607 26.83 31.12 -0.91
N GLU A 608 26.31 30.81 -2.09
CA GLU A 608 26.52 31.58 -3.32
C GLU A 608 25.51 32.73 -3.43
N PHE A 609 25.92 33.85 -4.03
CA PHE A 609 25.05 35.02 -4.17
C PHE A 609 23.98 34.77 -5.25
N LEU A 610 22.73 35.06 -4.89
CA LEU A 610 21.59 35.05 -5.79
C LEU A 610 20.72 36.27 -5.44
N ASP A 611 20.51 37.15 -6.42
CA ASP A 611 19.79 38.41 -6.20
C ASP A 611 18.30 38.19 -5.92
N TRP A 612 17.63 39.22 -5.41
CA TRP A 612 16.22 39.12 -5.02
C TRP A 612 15.29 38.80 -6.20
N LYS A 613 15.54 39.36 -7.38
CA LYS A 613 14.69 39.12 -8.56
C LYS A 613 14.73 37.66 -8.98
N ILE A 614 15.91 37.04 -8.94
CA ILE A 614 16.06 35.61 -9.23
C ILE A 614 15.42 34.76 -8.12
N ARG A 615 15.59 35.12 -6.83
CA ARG A 615 14.93 34.40 -5.71
C ARG A 615 13.42 34.40 -5.87
N TYR A 616 12.85 35.56 -6.14
CA TYR A 616 11.42 35.74 -6.34
C TYR A 616 10.91 34.94 -7.54
N LYS A 617 11.64 35.00 -8.67
CA LYS A 617 11.36 34.20 -9.86
C LYS A 617 11.32 32.70 -9.54
N ILE A 618 12.32 32.18 -8.82
CA ILE A 618 12.39 30.77 -8.41
C ILE A 618 11.16 30.36 -7.58
N LEU A 619 10.79 31.15 -6.56
CA LEU A 619 9.65 30.85 -5.68
C LEU A 619 8.31 30.92 -6.41
N SER A 620 8.14 31.90 -7.31
CA SER A 620 6.90 32.09 -8.08
C SER A 620 6.58 30.94 -9.05
N VAL A 621 7.57 30.11 -9.35
CA VAL A 621 7.53 29.10 -10.42
C VAL A 621 7.26 27.68 -9.91
N LEU A 622 7.36 27.42 -8.61
CA LEU A 622 7.17 26.10 -7.98
C LEU A 622 5.69 25.63 -7.88
N HIS A 623 4.81 26.04 -8.80
CA HIS A 623 3.34 25.89 -8.79
C HIS A 623 2.81 24.44 -8.87
N TYR A 624 3.57 23.49 -9.41
CA TYR A 624 3.01 22.55 -10.38
C TYR A 624 2.41 21.23 -9.88
N LEU A 625 2.60 20.80 -8.63
CA LEU A 625 2.32 19.39 -8.30
C LEU A 625 0.83 18.98 -8.24
N HIS A 626 -0.09 19.91 -8.01
CA HIS A 626 -1.43 19.54 -7.51
C HIS A 626 -2.62 19.83 -8.42
N GLU A 627 -2.51 20.69 -9.44
CA GLU A 627 -3.72 21.24 -10.11
C GLU A 627 -3.74 21.23 -11.65
N GLU A 628 -2.61 21.11 -12.36
CA GLU A 628 -2.58 21.08 -13.85
C GLU A 628 -2.36 19.68 -14.44
N CYS A 629 -2.08 18.68 -13.60
CA CYS A 629 -2.01 17.28 -14.01
C CYS A 629 -3.40 16.67 -13.80
N GLY A 630 -3.96 15.98 -14.81
CA GLY A 630 -5.30 15.36 -14.70
C GLY A 630 -5.50 14.41 -13.50
N ASN A 631 -4.43 14.03 -12.79
CA ASN A 631 -4.46 13.42 -11.46
C ASN A 631 -3.50 14.21 -10.53
N PRO A 632 -3.89 14.58 -9.30
CA PRO A 632 -3.00 15.29 -8.36
C PRO A 632 -1.78 14.43 -7.99
N VAL A 633 -0.57 15.00 -8.02
CA VAL A 633 0.68 14.29 -7.69
C VAL A 633 1.24 14.85 -6.39
N VAL A 634 1.42 14.01 -5.37
CA VAL A 634 2.15 14.41 -4.15
C VAL A 634 3.62 14.06 -4.32
N HIS A 635 4.50 15.06 -4.23
CA HIS A 635 5.95 14.91 -4.42
C HIS A 635 6.64 14.33 -3.18
N ARG A 636 6.23 14.76 -1.98
CA ARG A 636 6.69 14.26 -0.67
C ARG A 636 8.14 14.59 -0.27
N ASP A 637 8.93 15.12 -1.19
CA ASP A 637 10.31 15.52 -0.93
C ASP A 637 10.65 16.91 -1.51
N VAL A 638 9.73 17.87 -1.36
CA VAL A 638 9.98 19.26 -1.80
C VAL A 638 11.01 19.90 -0.87
N LYS A 639 12.20 20.21 -1.41
CA LYS A 639 13.33 20.82 -0.68
C LYS A 639 14.32 21.47 -1.66
N PRO A 640 15.21 22.37 -1.24
CA PRO A 640 16.11 23.07 -2.17
C PRO A 640 17.06 22.13 -2.94
N ASN A 641 17.40 20.97 -2.39
CA ASN A 641 18.23 19.96 -3.07
C ASN A 641 17.55 19.37 -4.32
N ASN A 642 16.22 19.41 -4.36
CA ASN A 642 15.41 18.84 -5.43
C ASN A 642 14.89 19.92 -6.40
N VAL A 643 15.21 21.21 -6.16
CA VAL A 643 14.90 22.32 -7.07
C VAL A 643 16.14 22.61 -7.91
N MET A 644 16.10 22.25 -9.19
CA MET A 644 17.19 22.45 -10.14
C MET A 644 17.03 23.75 -10.92
N LEU A 645 18.15 24.34 -11.33
CA LEU A 645 18.19 25.61 -12.05
C LEU A 645 18.77 25.42 -13.46
N ASP A 646 18.02 25.86 -14.46
CA ASP A 646 18.49 25.91 -15.84
C ASP A 646 19.48 27.07 -16.06
N SER A 647 19.93 27.28 -17.31
CA SER A 647 20.88 28.35 -17.66
C SER A 647 20.37 29.77 -17.38
N GLU A 648 19.05 29.96 -17.30
CA GLU A 648 18.39 31.25 -17.05
C GLU A 648 17.86 31.38 -15.61
N TYR A 649 18.31 30.47 -14.73
CA TYR A 649 17.86 30.36 -13.34
C TYR A 649 16.34 30.14 -13.20
N ASN A 650 15.70 29.52 -14.19
CA ASN A 650 14.33 29.01 -14.03
C ASN A 650 14.36 27.75 -13.17
N ALA A 651 13.46 27.69 -12.20
CA ALA A 651 13.33 26.56 -11.28
C ALA A 651 12.61 25.37 -11.93
N HIS A 652 13.20 24.19 -11.75
CA HIS A 652 12.67 22.91 -12.18
C HIS A 652 12.68 21.93 -11.01
N LEU A 653 11.51 21.47 -10.57
CA LEU A 653 11.43 20.47 -9.52
C LEU A 653 11.78 19.09 -10.07
N GLY A 654 12.64 18.36 -9.37
CA GLY A 654 13.07 17.00 -9.73
C GLY A 654 13.06 16.06 -8.52
N ASP A 655 13.50 14.82 -8.75
CA ASP A 655 13.55 13.74 -7.75
C ASP A 655 12.16 13.27 -7.25
N PHE A 656 11.44 12.59 -8.15
CA PHE A 656 10.11 12.04 -7.91
C PHE A 656 10.16 10.62 -7.32
N GLY A 657 11.28 10.19 -6.74
CA GLY A 657 11.46 8.83 -6.22
C GLY A 657 10.45 8.47 -5.12
N LEU A 658 10.01 9.45 -4.35
CA LEU A 658 8.99 9.29 -3.32
C LEU A 658 7.58 9.69 -3.79
N ALA A 659 7.43 10.20 -5.02
CA ALA A 659 6.19 10.74 -5.50
C ALA A 659 5.08 9.67 -5.60
N ARG A 660 3.84 10.11 -5.42
CA ARG A 660 2.65 9.26 -5.50
C ARG A 660 1.53 10.00 -6.24
N LEU A 661 0.86 9.27 -7.14
CA LEU A 661 -0.35 9.73 -7.81
C LEU A 661 -1.55 9.55 -6.86
N LEU A 662 -2.35 10.60 -6.69
CA LEU A 662 -3.62 10.53 -5.97
C LEU A 662 -4.70 10.01 -6.93
N HIS A 663 -5.19 8.79 -6.68
CA HIS A 663 -6.33 8.21 -7.40
C HIS A 663 -7.59 8.34 -6.55
N ASN A 664 -8.42 9.37 -6.82
CA ASN A 664 -9.75 9.64 -6.23
C ASN A 664 -9.87 9.71 -4.68
N ASN A 665 -8.77 9.54 -3.94
CA ASN A 665 -8.69 9.73 -2.49
C ASN A 665 -7.98 11.06 -2.18
N ALA A 666 -8.40 11.75 -1.10
CA ALA A 666 -7.81 13.02 -0.67
C ALA A 666 -6.39 12.89 -0.07
N PHE A 667 -5.88 11.66 0.13
CA PHE A 667 -4.59 11.37 0.76
C PHE A 667 -4.05 9.99 0.34
N VAL A 668 -2.74 9.76 0.52
CA VAL A 668 -2.10 8.44 0.35
C VAL A 668 -1.52 7.94 1.68
N THR A 669 -1.96 6.78 2.15
CA THR A 669 -1.43 6.11 3.36
C THR A 669 -0.15 5.33 3.00
N THR A 670 1.01 5.68 3.57
CA THR A 670 2.28 4.97 3.31
C THR A 670 3.19 4.95 4.55
N MET A 671 4.31 4.22 4.51
CA MET A 671 5.38 4.39 5.51
C MET A 671 5.84 5.86 5.56
N VAL A 672 6.13 6.39 6.75
CA VAL A 672 6.69 7.74 6.93
C VAL A 672 8.00 7.84 6.14
N ALA A 673 7.98 8.64 5.07
CA ALA A 673 9.13 8.87 4.19
C ALA A 673 9.10 10.32 3.68
N GLY A 674 10.27 10.96 3.70
CA GLY A 674 10.53 12.37 3.35
C GLY A 674 11.70 12.92 4.18
N THR A 675 12.14 14.16 3.90
CA THR A 675 13.29 14.75 4.59
C THR A 675 12.89 15.44 5.90
N ILE A 676 13.50 15.02 7.03
CA ILE A 676 13.29 15.63 8.36
C ILE A 676 13.59 17.14 8.28
N GLY A 677 12.67 17.96 8.78
CA GLY A 677 12.71 19.43 8.70
C GLY A 677 11.82 20.03 7.61
N TYR A 678 11.43 19.25 6.61
CA TYR A 678 10.47 19.65 5.56
C TYR A 678 9.13 18.91 5.66
N LEU A 679 9.05 17.87 6.50
CA LEU A 679 7.85 17.09 6.74
C LEU A 679 6.80 17.91 7.49
N ALA A 680 5.57 17.90 6.97
CA ALA A 680 4.43 18.47 7.65
C ALA A 680 4.09 17.69 8.95
N PRO A 681 3.57 18.36 9.99
CA PRO A 681 3.28 17.71 11.28
C PRO A 681 2.36 16.49 11.14
N GLU A 682 1.28 16.57 10.38
CA GLU A 682 0.34 15.46 10.18
C GLU A 682 0.99 14.26 9.49
N VAL A 683 1.96 14.47 8.60
CA VAL A 683 2.68 13.38 7.92
C VAL A 683 3.58 12.64 8.91
N SER A 684 4.23 13.35 9.83
CA SER A 684 5.12 12.74 10.83
C SER A 684 4.33 11.89 11.84
N TYR A 685 3.10 12.27 12.17
CA TYR A 685 2.22 11.52 13.09
C TYR A 685 1.44 10.40 12.41
N THR A 686 0.91 10.63 11.21
CA THR A 686 -0.08 9.72 10.57
C THR A 686 0.47 8.91 9.40
N GLY A 687 1.62 9.30 8.83
CA GLY A 687 2.16 8.72 7.59
C GLY A 687 1.34 9.02 6.34
N ARG A 688 0.33 9.90 6.42
CA ARG A 688 -0.54 10.29 5.31
C ARG A 688 0.05 11.51 4.60
N ALA A 689 0.42 11.35 3.35
CA ALA A 689 0.88 12.46 2.51
C ALA A 689 -0.27 13.02 1.68
N THR A 690 -0.36 14.35 1.60
CA THR A 690 -1.44 15.11 0.96
C THR A 690 -0.88 16.29 0.14
N PRO A 691 -1.68 16.91 -0.73
CA PRO A 691 -1.31 18.18 -1.35
C PRO A 691 -0.86 19.25 -0.38
N GLU A 692 -1.58 19.37 0.73
CA GLU A 692 -1.33 20.32 1.80
C GLU A 692 0.00 20.03 2.51
N SER A 693 0.48 18.78 2.47
CA SER A 693 1.80 18.44 3.02
C SER A 693 2.95 18.94 2.14
N ASP A 694 2.81 18.95 0.80
CA ASP A 694 3.80 19.56 -0.09
C ASP A 694 3.78 21.10 0.03
N VAL A 695 2.60 21.70 0.29
CA VAL A 695 2.47 23.14 0.60
C VAL A 695 3.31 23.49 1.83
N TYR A 696 3.27 22.68 2.88
CA TYR A 696 4.10 22.88 4.07
C TYR A 696 5.60 22.83 3.73
N SER A 697 6.04 21.81 2.99
CA SER A 697 7.43 21.70 2.55
C SER A 697 7.87 22.91 1.71
N PHE A 698 7.00 23.42 0.82
CA PHE A 698 7.22 24.65 0.08
C PHE A 698 7.37 25.88 1.00
N GLY A 699 6.56 25.98 2.06
CA GLY A 699 6.68 27.04 3.07
C GLY A 699 8.08 27.09 3.70
N ILE A 700 8.68 25.93 4.00
CA ILE A 700 10.07 25.87 4.50
C ILE A 700 11.04 26.40 3.43
N VAL A 701 10.90 25.98 2.17
CA VAL A 701 11.74 26.46 1.06
C VAL A 701 11.66 27.99 0.91
N VAL A 702 10.46 28.58 1.03
CA VAL A 702 10.27 30.03 0.99
C VAL A 702 11.10 30.71 2.08
N LEU A 703 10.99 30.24 3.34
CA LEU A 703 11.76 30.82 4.44
C LEU A 703 13.27 30.66 4.21
N GLU A 704 13.74 29.50 3.78
CA GLU A 704 15.16 29.27 3.53
C GLU A 704 15.72 30.19 2.43
N VAL A 705 14.96 30.40 1.35
CA VAL A 705 15.36 31.26 0.21
C VAL A 705 15.37 32.73 0.62
N VAL A 706 14.35 33.22 1.31
CA VAL A 706 14.28 34.64 1.71
C VAL A 706 15.30 34.96 2.81
N CYS A 707 15.45 34.07 3.79
CA CYS A 707 16.37 34.27 4.91
C CYS A 707 17.83 33.93 4.58
N GLY A 708 18.08 33.20 3.50
CA GLY A 708 19.42 32.72 3.14
C GLY A 708 20.00 31.77 4.19
N ARG A 709 19.15 31.03 4.90
CA ARG A 709 19.55 30.12 5.99
C ARG A 709 18.90 28.77 5.80
N ARG A 710 19.64 27.70 6.08
CA ARG A 710 19.08 26.33 6.04
C ARG A 710 18.34 26.03 7.34
N SER A 711 17.17 25.40 7.22
CA SER A 711 16.45 24.80 8.34
C SER A 711 17.12 23.46 8.69
N LYS A 712 17.69 23.34 9.89
CA LYS A 712 18.32 22.09 10.37
C LYS A 712 17.36 21.19 11.16
N GLY A 713 16.06 21.48 11.15
CA GLY A 713 15.03 20.68 11.85
C GLY A 713 15.12 20.79 13.38
N ILE A 714 14.67 19.73 14.07
CA ILE A 714 14.36 19.65 15.52
C ILE A 714 15.62 19.76 16.44
N MET A 715 16.82 19.98 15.88
CA MET A 715 18.09 19.89 16.62
C MET A 715 18.69 21.24 17.05
N GLU A 716 18.03 22.38 16.79
CA GLU A 716 18.44 23.70 17.29
C GLU A 716 17.33 24.30 18.19
N ASP A 717 17.73 24.99 19.25
CA ASP A 717 16.83 25.64 20.23
C ASP A 717 15.98 26.78 19.61
N ASP A 718 16.34 27.26 18.41
CA ASP A 718 15.64 28.31 17.65
C ASP A 718 15.35 27.86 16.21
N SER A 719 14.18 27.27 15.96
CA SER A 719 13.74 26.91 14.61
C SER A 719 13.66 28.14 13.69
N LEU A 720 14.04 28.00 12.42
CA LEU A 720 13.88 29.07 11.41
C LEU A 720 12.42 29.57 11.34
N VAL A 721 11.46 28.67 11.54
CA VAL A 721 10.04 29.01 11.59
C VAL A 721 9.72 29.90 12.78
N ASP A 722 10.24 29.58 13.97
CA ASP A 722 10.06 30.37 15.20
C ASP A 722 10.69 31.76 15.07
N TYR A 723 11.87 31.84 14.48
CA TYR A 723 12.56 33.10 14.23
C TYR A 723 11.74 34.04 13.33
N VAL A 724 11.20 33.53 12.22
CA VAL A 724 10.40 34.34 11.28
C VAL A 724 9.03 34.66 11.87
N TRP A 725 8.41 33.73 12.59
CA TRP A 725 7.13 33.98 13.26
C TRP A 725 7.27 35.06 14.33
N SER A 726 8.31 34.99 15.18
CA SER A 726 8.61 36.03 16.18
C SER A 726 8.83 37.41 15.55
N ALA A 727 9.41 37.47 14.35
CA ALA A 727 9.59 38.71 13.61
C ALA A 727 8.26 39.22 13.01
N TYR A 728 7.36 38.33 12.62
CA TYR A 728 6.00 38.68 12.21
C TYR A 728 5.23 39.34 13.36
N GLU A 729 5.23 38.73 14.55
CA GLU A 729 4.56 39.25 15.75
C GLU A 729 5.05 40.65 16.14
N LYS A 730 6.35 40.92 15.95
CA LYS A 730 6.98 42.21 16.25
C LYS A 730 6.86 43.23 15.12
N GLY A 731 6.23 42.88 13.99
CA GLY A 731 6.17 43.74 12.80
C GLY A 731 7.52 43.99 12.13
N SER A 732 8.50 43.11 12.37
CA SER A 732 9.90 43.27 11.95
C SER A 732 10.36 42.22 10.92
N LEU A 733 9.46 41.73 10.06
CA LEU A 733 9.74 40.68 9.07
C LEU A 733 10.97 40.94 8.18
N LEU A 734 11.22 42.20 7.81
CA LEU A 734 12.36 42.58 6.97
C LEU A 734 13.72 42.27 7.63
N SER A 735 13.76 42.13 8.96
CA SER A 735 14.98 41.74 9.69
C SER A 735 15.42 40.29 9.40
N CYS A 736 14.51 39.45 8.91
CA CYS A 736 14.77 38.06 8.58
C CYS A 736 15.45 37.87 7.22
N VAL A 737 15.48 38.91 6.37
CA VAL A 737 16.00 38.82 5.00
C VAL A 737 17.50 38.53 4.99
N ASP A 738 17.93 37.75 4.00
CA ASP A 738 19.34 37.43 3.80
C ASP A 738 20.20 38.70 3.72
N LYS A 739 21.17 38.79 4.62
CA LYS A 739 22.11 39.92 4.71
C LYS A 739 22.95 40.07 3.44
N MET A 740 23.13 39.01 2.64
CA MET A 740 23.84 39.07 1.36
C MET A 740 23.14 39.96 0.33
N LEU A 741 21.81 40.18 0.46
CA LEU A 741 21.07 41.09 -0.43
C LEU A 741 21.35 42.57 -0.16
N LYS A 742 21.96 42.92 0.99
CA LYS A 742 22.37 44.30 1.33
C LYS A 742 21.28 45.37 1.17
N GLY A 743 20.01 45.00 1.33
CA GLY A 743 18.87 45.92 1.15
C GLY A 743 18.39 46.07 -0.30
N ASP A 744 18.96 45.34 -1.26
CA ASP A 744 18.54 45.35 -2.67
C ASP A 744 17.38 44.36 -2.90
N PHE A 745 16.20 44.74 -2.42
CA PHE A 745 14.95 43.99 -2.59
C PHE A 745 13.75 44.92 -2.45
N GLU A 746 12.59 44.49 -2.96
CA GLU A 746 11.34 45.22 -2.80
C GLU A 746 10.67 44.81 -1.48
N GLU A 747 10.59 45.74 -0.52
CA GLU A 747 10.14 45.45 0.85
C GLU A 747 8.74 44.82 0.92
N GLU A 748 7.79 45.37 0.16
CA GLU A 748 6.41 44.85 0.11
C GLU A 748 6.40 43.42 -0.44
N GLN A 749 7.15 43.18 -1.52
CA GLN A 749 7.26 41.87 -2.15
C GLN A 749 7.86 40.83 -1.19
N VAL A 750 8.89 41.21 -0.44
CA VAL A 750 9.51 40.39 0.61
C VAL A 750 8.51 40.07 1.73
N GLN A 751 7.84 41.09 2.27
CA GLN A 751 6.87 40.90 3.35
C GLN A 751 5.74 39.96 2.93
N ARG A 752 5.18 40.17 1.73
CA ARG A 752 4.17 39.27 1.14
C ARG A 752 4.68 37.84 1.01
N THR A 753 5.93 37.67 0.56
CA THR A 753 6.58 36.36 0.40
C THR A 753 6.76 35.64 1.74
N LEU A 754 7.18 36.36 2.79
CA LEU A 754 7.32 35.78 4.13
C LEU A 754 5.97 35.42 4.75
N ILE A 755 4.95 36.27 4.58
CA ILE A 755 3.60 36.01 5.09
C ILE A 755 3.00 34.76 4.42
N ILE A 756 3.12 34.61 3.09
CA ILE A 756 2.62 33.41 2.41
C ILE A 756 3.42 32.17 2.80
N GLY A 757 4.74 32.30 3.02
CA GLY A 757 5.58 31.23 3.57
C GLY A 757 5.10 30.75 4.93
N LEU A 758 4.81 31.66 5.86
CA LEU A 758 4.24 31.33 7.17
C LEU A 758 2.84 30.72 7.07
N ALA A 759 2.00 31.20 6.15
CA ALA A 759 0.66 30.64 5.93
C ALA A 759 0.71 29.18 5.44
N CYS A 760 1.70 28.86 4.59
CA CYS A 760 1.95 27.49 4.15
C CYS A 760 2.38 26.56 5.30
N LEU A 761 2.99 27.13 6.35
CA LEU A 761 3.50 26.41 7.52
C LEU A 761 2.47 26.25 8.65
N HIS A 762 1.19 26.54 8.38
CA HIS A 762 0.15 26.36 9.38
C HIS A 762 0.09 24.90 9.87
N PRO A 763 0.04 24.63 11.20
CA PRO A 763 0.03 23.26 11.72
C PRO A 763 -1.18 22.44 11.26
N ASP A 764 -2.36 23.06 11.17
CA ASP A 764 -3.55 22.47 10.55
C ASP A 764 -3.46 22.54 9.01
N GLN A 765 -3.52 21.38 8.37
CA GLN A 765 -3.49 21.23 6.91
C GLN A 765 -4.65 21.96 6.21
N MET A 766 -5.84 22.05 6.84
CA MET A 766 -7.03 22.65 6.22
C MET A 766 -6.96 24.18 6.13
N LEU A 767 -6.10 24.79 6.95
CA LEU A 767 -5.90 26.24 6.99
C LEU A 767 -4.72 26.68 6.11
N ARG A 768 -3.96 25.74 5.53
CA ARG A 768 -2.92 26.07 4.57
C ARG A 768 -3.56 26.55 3.26
N PRO A 769 -3.00 27.57 2.60
CA PRO A 769 -3.48 28.00 1.30
C PRO A 769 -3.21 26.91 0.25
N ARG A 770 -4.14 26.70 -0.67
CA ARG A 770 -3.87 25.89 -1.87
C ARG A 770 -2.76 26.53 -2.70
N MET A 771 -1.97 25.72 -3.40
CA MET A 771 -0.89 26.22 -4.26
C MET A 771 -1.37 27.22 -5.32
N GLN A 772 -2.63 27.12 -5.78
CA GLN A 772 -3.23 28.14 -6.64
C GLN A 772 -3.26 29.53 -6.03
N LYS A 773 -3.69 29.62 -4.76
CA LYS A 773 -3.79 30.90 -4.04
C LYS A 773 -2.40 31.47 -3.75
N VAL A 774 -1.45 30.62 -3.40
CA VAL A 774 -0.04 30.98 -3.24
C VAL A 774 0.48 31.65 -4.53
N VAL A 775 0.22 31.05 -5.69
CA VAL A 775 0.65 31.61 -6.98
C VAL A 775 -0.08 32.89 -7.34
N GLN A 776 -1.38 33.00 -7.10
CA GLN A 776 -2.12 34.26 -7.31
C GLN A 776 -1.49 35.41 -6.52
N ILE A 777 -1.05 35.16 -5.29
CA ILE A 777 -0.38 36.16 -4.44
C ILE A 777 1.00 36.56 -5.00
N PHE A 778 1.76 35.62 -5.58
CA PHE A 778 3.04 35.88 -6.23
C PHE A 778 2.91 36.59 -7.58
N MET A 779 1.87 36.29 -8.36
CA MET A 779 1.67 36.82 -9.72
C MET A 779 0.90 38.15 -9.73
N ASN A 780 0.04 38.37 -8.74
CA ASN A 780 -0.77 39.58 -8.64
C ASN A 780 -0.46 40.34 -7.33
N PRO A 781 0.24 41.49 -7.41
CA PRO A 781 0.58 42.28 -6.23
C PRO A 781 -0.66 42.85 -5.51
N TYR A 782 -1.80 42.95 -6.21
CA TYR A 782 -3.06 43.44 -5.63
C TYR A 782 -3.92 42.33 -4.99
N GLU A 783 -3.50 41.07 -5.10
CA GLU A 783 -4.22 39.95 -4.49
C GLU A 783 -4.19 40.06 -2.96
N SER A 784 -5.34 39.80 -2.32
CA SER A 784 -5.47 39.87 -0.86
C SER A 784 -4.56 38.84 -0.18
N ILE A 785 -3.70 39.31 0.74
CA ILE A 785 -2.80 38.46 1.51
C ILE A 785 -3.61 37.63 2.52
N VAL A 786 -3.17 36.39 2.78
CA VAL A 786 -3.74 35.53 3.82
C VAL A 786 -3.55 36.20 5.19
N LYS A 787 -4.63 36.32 5.98
CA LYS A 787 -4.52 36.82 7.36
C LYS A 787 -3.92 35.72 8.23
N LEU A 788 -2.72 35.97 8.75
CA LEU A 788 -2.12 35.10 9.76
C LEU A 788 -2.65 35.42 11.15
N PRO A 789 -2.67 34.45 12.07
CA PRO A 789 -2.96 34.71 13.47
C PRO A 789 -1.86 35.56 14.10
N GLU A 790 -2.23 36.38 15.09
CA GLU A 790 -1.31 37.29 15.79
C GLU A 790 -0.21 36.56 16.57
N SER A 791 -0.40 35.29 16.91
CA SER A 791 0.60 34.43 17.55
C SER A 791 0.71 33.09 16.82
N ARG A 792 1.84 32.40 16.99
CA ARG A 792 2.04 31.07 16.39
C ARG A 792 1.00 30.07 16.88
N PRO A 793 0.31 29.33 15.99
CA PRO A 793 -0.54 28.23 16.40
C PRO A 793 0.31 27.04 16.87
N ASP A 794 0.01 26.52 18.05
CA ASP A 794 0.75 25.39 18.64
C ASP A 794 0.05 24.02 18.45
N THR A 795 -1.19 24.01 17.94
CA THR A 795 -2.04 22.81 17.94
C THR A 795 -2.15 22.19 16.54
N VAL A 796 -1.86 20.88 16.43
CA VAL A 796 -2.14 20.07 15.24
C VAL A 796 -3.55 19.49 15.37
N CYS A 797 -4.47 19.89 14.49
CA CYS A 797 -5.83 19.32 14.46
C CYS A 797 -5.88 18.10 13.53
N LEU A 798 -6.12 16.91 14.08
CA LEU A 798 -6.35 15.69 13.29
C LEU A 798 -7.84 15.57 12.97
N SER A 799 -8.24 15.95 11.75
CA SER A 799 -9.61 15.76 11.30
C SER A 799 -9.84 14.32 10.83
N PHE A 800 -10.66 13.58 11.58
CA PHE A 800 -11.27 12.33 11.09
C PHE A 800 -12.56 12.71 10.36
N LEU A 801 -12.55 12.66 9.03
CA LEU A 801 -13.79 12.80 8.25
C LEU A 801 -14.69 11.59 8.55
N SER A 802 -15.75 11.83 9.32
CA SER A 802 -16.90 10.94 9.39
C SER A 802 -17.72 11.13 8.13
N SER A 803 -17.98 10.05 7.40
CA SER A 803 -18.91 10.06 6.28
C SER A 803 -20.34 10.15 6.82
N SER A 804 -20.85 11.36 7.00
CA SER A 804 -22.28 11.57 7.23
C SER A 804 -23.04 11.33 5.91
N SER A 805 -23.92 10.33 5.94
CA SER A 805 -24.87 10.02 4.86
C SER A 805 -25.96 11.09 4.80
N HIS A 806 -25.79 12.08 3.93
CA HIS A 806 -26.90 12.94 3.53
C HIS A 806 -27.67 12.33 2.37
N SER A 807 -28.90 11.89 2.67
CA SER A 807 -29.94 11.61 1.69
C SER A 807 -30.42 12.93 1.05
N THR A 808 -30.24 13.08 -0.25
CA THR A 808 -31.02 14.06 -1.01
C THR A 808 -31.38 13.59 -2.40
N THR A 809 -32.63 13.88 -2.71
CA THR A 809 -33.47 13.54 -3.86
C THR A 809 -32.95 13.98 -5.22
N THR A 810 -33.38 13.20 -6.22
CA THR A 810 -33.29 13.35 -7.67
C THR A 810 -33.49 14.77 -8.24
N HIS A 811 -32.59 15.18 -9.14
CA HIS A 811 -32.92 15.76 -10.46
C HIS A 811 -31.72 15.66 -11.40
N GLY A 812 -31.96 15.23 -12.65
CA GLY A 812 -30.91 14.88 -13.61
C GLY A 812 -30.39 16.03 -14.48
N ALA A 813 -29.16 15.87 -14.96
CA ALA A 813 -28.66 16.44 -16.20
C ALA A 813 -27.49 15.58 -16.73
N LYS A 814 -27.52 15.29 -18.04
CA LYS A 814 -26.53 14.50 -18.79
C LYS A 814 -25.26 15.31 -19.07
N GLY A 815 -24.10 14.64 -19.04
CA GLY A 815 -22.84 15.10 -19.62
C GLY A 815 -21.82 13.96 -19.67
N LEU A 816 -21.24 13.71 -20.85
CA LEU A 816 -20.45 12.51 -21.21
C LEU A 816 -19.10 12.40 -20.48
N MET A 817 -18.75 11.18 -20.09
CA MET A 817 -17.46 10.74 -19.52
C MET A 817 -16.66 9.98 -20.59
N GLU A 818 -15.40 10.34 -20.81
CA GLU A 818 -14.39 9.50 -21.48
C GLU A 818 -13.49 8.86 -20.41
N CYS A 819 -13.40 7.53 -20.44
CA CYS A 819 -12.70 6.69 -19.45
C CYS A 819 -11.19 6.58 -19.74
N SER A 820 -10.37 6.65 -18.68
CA SER A 820 -8.99 6.17 -18.65
C SER A 820 -8.85 4.98 -17.67
N PRO A 821 -7.96 4.01 -17.92
CA PRO A 821 -8.02 2.66 -17.36
C PRO A 821 -7.66 2.59 -15.87
N VAL A 822 -8.37 1.72 -15.17
CA VAL A 822 -8.36 1.52 -13.71
C VAL A 822 -7.38 0.41 -13.34
N GLU A 823 -6.40 0.70 -12.48
CA GLU A 823 -5.61 -0.34 -11.80
C GLU A 823 -6.38 -0.77 -10.55
N MET A 824 -6.84 -2.02 -10.52
CA MET A 824 -7.68 -2.56 -9.46
C MET A 824 -6.90 -3.66 -8.73
N THR A 825 -6.42 -3.36 -7.53
CA THR A 825 -5.88 -4.35 -6.60
C THR A 825 -7.01 -4.83 -5.71
N VAL A 826 -7.42 -6.09 -5.87
CA VAL A 826 -8.43 -6.70 -4.99
C VAL A 826 -7.74 -7.10 -3.69
N LEU A 827 -8.06 -6.39 -2.60
CA LEU A 827 -7.73 -6.82 -1.24
C LEU A 827 -8.96 -7.49 -0.61
N TYR A 828 -8.67 -8.54 0.14
CA TYR A 828 -9.56 -9.57 0.69
C TYR A 828 -10.79 -9.05 1.48
N ASP A 829 -10.80 -7.79 1.93
CA ASP A 829 -11.84 -7.23 2.80
C ASP A 829 -13.14 -6.81 2.09
N SER A 830 -13.29 -7.07 0.79
CA SER A 830 -14.44 -6.56 -0.01
C SER A 830 -15.49 -7.61 -0.41
N CYS A 831 -15.36 -8.86 0.05
CA CYS A 831 -16.37 -9.90 -0.15
C CYS A 831 -17.42 -9.87 0.98
N ASN A 832 -18.58 -9.30 0.69
CA ASN A 832 -19.74 -9.39 1.57
C ASN A 832 -20.32 -10.81 1.43
N ILE A 833 -20.22 -11.62 2.48
CA ILE A 833 -20.93 -12.90 2.60
C ILE A 833 -22.40 -12.56 2.81
N GLY A 834 -23.14 -12.45 1.72
CA GLY A 834 -24.58 -12.28 1.71
C GLY A 834 -25.17 -13.29 0.75
N GLU A 835 -25.91 -14.23 1.33
CA GLU A 835 -26.71 -15.29 0.70
C GLU A 835 -25.90 -16.49 0.15
N ILE A 836 -25.83 -17.54 0.98
CA ILE A 836 -25.92 -18.94 0.54
C ILE A 836 -27.37 -19.18 0.11
#